data_AF-A0C2Q4-F1
#
_entry.id   AF-A0C2Q4-F1
#
_cell.length_a   1.000
_cell.length_b   1.000
_cell.length_c   1.000
_cell.angle_alpha   90.00
_cell.angle_beta   90.00
_cell.angle_gamma   90.00
#
_symmetry.space_group_name_H-M   'P 1'
#
loop_
_entity.id
_entity.type
_entity.pdbx_description
1 polymer ?
#
loop_
_entity_poly.entity_id
_entity_poly.type
_entity_poly.pdbx_seq_one_letter_code
_entity_poly.pdbx_strand_id
1 'polypeptide(L)'
;MKDEYAELTTIGTSSSSANRRLLFLHKSEITKSYIDQTKQICNQQKKKKQPFQKRYDQEQEKNESIEIQKGLMKVEILDWQGFMDQEQDMINKVNNEEEQQKTLKTPLTFKCKTNPCIKQIGNDRFNYFYKMKLANKQLSAISTQDFLKSVRHSQKLDDYTKLYKQQPHNLYMSLNFSQPERMPKTFGLIQNTLQLTNANVSHSLRNGEDCNAFSNAMLTQQSRQLQVMQLNHNQFTPNQLRNILLTFPTTLKDLELQNCKLNYMHMEVLMAFASKNQIYKLNLENNNIRDLGCQIIMKHLLTNNTLQCINLNNNHITECACNAISNLLKQTQRLLELYLGYNFLNGSAGTIIWKAMYKNTSIKILDLSHNTIASLECAQSINKAISRPYNELLHVDLSYNKFTSPQAQLISEALQKNETIYGFHFEGNQQELFVNPNGFLINSVQSFKQRQDKLQLLYKQPQYFKLLDEPKKENLLMKREEILIMPFSRSRKIRSTKLNKQNFNEINRLDTCWICEGWQEIKFEWTAHKSGSLYNEPIFIHFDFEEYRPLLMTFLNNEFFYVKMCPPNKEIHYFFTNPILSIQQPAMDQNIKQMNIQSIPFLYNDEILVDGNVMDQVNVYHKNDKQRLFDKYMPMVQCKPREPLAKFDFSPYLNIKKHCWSVENSIFKHFQPDTPSLIDECFEFDFQNSKVTRLVKDTELNEIKDNLKILYRQLFHCYKYHASGSLNTPIPCITIQDYIDFLLQTSLLDGYKTNDIDISFTSTAGAKDVQFPQAFDKGLVRCQLLEIMIRMCNDKFIRQGTCATMSEAICLINKQAQEYFSKFDQAQMWRKSRLWNQKCDIILSDRLAMLKSLFKYISRLSKKDKQLYKYDYISVQDFKDWIVQCKLICDDLSERECYLIYLQSMITQKDELYSTKHYQMNFHEFIEAIGRLAEKLSIIRGDKPLDVEDRRPFDLTSKIDGFLLLLYLIIGNDMKQALTTNDPDIRGLDKCMINDFKSLKQKLEDSFTDGDEPPYDPRVELPHLQSQITNLLGNTIGGKKQTLRQQLKQVKREEQKFSLINFVQYFKSIQQVHVDHDD
;
A
#
# COMPACT_ATOMS: atom_id res chain seq x y z
N MET A 1 -49.61 7.42 10.72
CA MET A 1 -51.09 7.52 10.63
C MET A 1 -51.61 6.11 10.45
N LYS A 2 -52.20 5.43 11.43
CA LYS A 2 -52.71 5.73 12.78
C LYS A 2 -52.80 4.35 13.47
N ASP A 3 -52.58 4.09 14.76
CA ASP A 3 -52.25 4.83 15.97
C ASP A 3 -51.63 3.76 16.92
N GLU A 4 -50.57 4.10 17.66
CA GLU A 4 -50.49 4.09 19.15
C GLU A 4 -50.46 2.72 19.83
N TYR A 5 -49.84 2.48 20.98
CA TYR A 5 -48.71 2.98 21.76
C TYR A 5 -48.62 1.98 22.95
N ALA A 6 -47.50 1.98 23.69
CA ALA A 6 -47.34 1.43 25.04
C ALA A 6 -47.39 -0.12 25.20
N GLU A 7 -46.29 -0.81 25.47
CA GLU A 7 -45.44 -0.82 26.68
C GLU A 7 -45.84 -1.88 27.72
N LEU A 8 -44.80 -2.67 28.04
CA LEU A 8 -44.41 -3.17 29.36
C LEU A 8 -45.07 -4.45 29.94
N THR A 9 -44.16 -5.40 30.23
CA THR A 9 -44.10 -6.25 31.44
C THR A 9 -45.13 -7.39 31.53
N THR A 10 -44.88 -8.63 31.99
CA THR A 10 -43.81 -9.26 32.78
C THR A 10 -44.05 -10.77 32.78
N ILE A 11 -42.97 -11.55 32.79
CA ILE A 11 -42.66 -12.75 33.60
C ILE A 11 -43.83 -13.53 34.27
N GLY A 12 -43.82 -14.87 34.13
CA GLY A 12 -44.46 -15.79 35.10
C GLY A 12 -44.94 -17.12 34.50
N THR A 13 -44.10 -18.16 34.42
CA THR A 13 -44.11 -19.37 35.29
C THR A 13 -45.25 -20.39 35.08
N SER A 14 -44.82 -21.57 34.61
CA SER A 14 -45.13 -22.93 35.09
C SER A 14 -46.56 -23.52 35.10
N SER A 15 -46.65 -24.61 34.32
CA SER A 15 -47.09 -25.97 34.73
C SER A 15 -48.58 -26.35 34.86
N SER A 16 -48.94 -27.36 34.06
CA SER A 16 -49.84 -28.50 34.38
C SER A 16 -51.35 -28.18 34.50
N SER A 17 -52.33 -29.01 34.16
CA SER A 17 -52.42 -30.41 33.77
C SER A 17 -53.84 -30.69 33.23
N ALA A 18 -53.96 -31.76 32.42
CA ALA A 18 -55.11 -32.66 32.27
C ALA A 18 -56.48 -32.13 31.78
N ASN A 19 -56.95 -32.66 30.63
CA ASN A 19 -58.00 -33.68 30.67
C ASN A 19 -58.35 -34.35 29.31
N ARG A 20 -58.49 -35.68 29.40
CA ARG A 20 -59.44 -36.60 28.72
C ARG A 20 -59.16 -37.15 27.31
N ARG A 21 -58.99 -38.49 27.33
CA ARG A 21 -59.09 -39.50 26.28
C ARG A 21 -60.51 -39.63 25.70
N LEU A 22 -60.60 -39.99 24.41
CA LEU A 22 -61.54 -40.94 23.77
C LEU A 22 -60.99 -41.21 22.35
N LEU A 23 -60.27 -42.32 22.15
CA LEU A 23 -60.71 -43.65 21.67
C LEU A 23 -60.73 -43.79 20.14
N PHE A 24 -59.92 -44.77 19.71
CA PHE A 24 -59.71 -45.31 18.37
C PHE A 24 -60.92 -46.06 17.81
N LEU A 25 -60.99 -46.21 16.48
CA LEU A 25 -61.22 -47.50 15.79
C LEU A 25 -60.75 -47.45 14.32
N HIS A 26 -60.48 -48.63 13.77
CA HIS A 26 -59.46 -48.97 12.76
C HIS A 26 -60.09 -49.54 11.45
N LYS A 27 -59.36 -49.42 10.32
CA LYS A 27 -59.34 -50.28 9.07
C LYS A 27 -60.62 -50.26 8.20
N SER A 28 -60.63 -50.31 6.86
CA SER A 28 -59.67 -50.62 5.80
C SER A 28 -60.27 -50.32 4.40
N GLU A 29 -59.51 -49.77 3.45
CA GLU A 29 -59.61 -49.99 1.99
C GLU A 29 -58.21 -49.68 1.38
N ILE A 30 -57.21 -50.55 1.49
CA ILE A 30 -56.77 -51.55 0.50
C ILE A 30 -57.13 -51.22 -0.96
N THR A 31 -56.06 -51.03 -1.76
CA THR A 31 -55.95 -51.29 -3.20
C THR A 31 -56.94 -50.60 -4.14
N LYS A 32 -56.52 -49.49 -4.77
CA LYS A 32 -56.87 -49.22 -6.19
C LYS A 32 -56.11 -48.12 -6.93
N SER A 33 -55.36 -47.23 -6.27
CA SER A 33 -54.74 -46.11 -7.03
C SER A 33 -53.24 -46.29 -7.36
N TYR A 34 -52.60 -47.36 -6.88
CA TYR A 34 -51.17 -47.62 -7.10
C TYR A 34 -50.87 -48.54 -8.31
N ILE A 35 -51.84 -48.80 -9.19
CA ILE A 35 -51.70 -49.77 -10.31
C ILE A 35 -52.05 -49.18 -11.69
N ASP A 36 -52.64 -47.99 -11.80
CA ASP A 36 -53.17 -47.48 -13.08
C ASP A 36 -52.31 -46.45 -13.83
N GLN A 37 -51.20 -45.96 -13.28
CA GLN A 37 -50.30 -45.04 -14.03
C GLN A 37 -49.01 -45.69 -14.56
N THR A 38 -48.70 -46.92 -14.15
CA THR A 38 -47.47 -47.63 -14.55
C THR A 38 -47.67 -48.66 -15.66
N LYS A 39 -48.86 -48.72 -16.28
CA LYS A 39 -49.21 -49.70 -17.34
C LYS A 39 -49.48 -49.12 -18.73
N GLN A 40 -49.41 -47.79 -18.93
CA GLN A 40 -49.76 -47.18 -20.23
C GLN A 40 -48.58 -46.73 -21.10
N ILE A 41 -47.33 -46.83 -20.67
CA ILE A 41 -46.17 -46.35 -21.47
C ILE A 41 -45.27 -47.50 -21.97
N CYS A 42 -45.42 -48.73 -21.47
CA CYS A 42 -44.51 -49.83 -21.83
C CYS A 42 -45.03 -50.86 -22.85
N ASN A 43 -46.22 -50.71 -23.44
CA ASN A 43 -46.69 -51.69 -24.43
C ASN A 43 -47.57 -51.05 -25.50
N GLN A 44 -46.95 -50.33 -26.43
CA GLN A 44 -47.44 -50.28 -27.80
C GLN A 44 -46.32 -49.85 -28.75
N GLN A 45 -46.23 -50.59 -29.85
CA GLN A 45 -45.46 -50.29 -31.06
C GLN A 45 -44.01 -50.79 -31.11
N LYS A 46 -43.88 -52.13 -31.11
CA LYS A 46 -42.97 -52.83 -32.02
C LYS A 46 -43.72 -53.22 -33.31
N LYS A 47 -43.11 -52.87 -34.46
CA LYS A 47 -43.20 -53.46 -35.82
C LYS A 47 -44.33 -53.00 -36.77
N LYS A 48 -43.97 -52.28 -37.85
CA LYS A 48 -43.73 -52.77 -39.25
C LYS A 48 -43.55 -51.56 -40.20
N LYS A 49 -42.38 -51.44 -40.84
CA LYS A 49 -42.06 -51.63 -42.30
C LYS A 49 -42.60 -50.55 -43.27
N GLN A 50 -41.63 -49.81 -43.86
CA GLN A 50 -41.48 -49.09 -45.16
C GLN A 50 -42.55 -49.27 -46.29
N PRO A 51 -42.57 -48.46 -47.41
CA PRO A 51 -41.54 -47.53 -47.97
C PRO A 51 -42.04 -46.18 -48.59
N PHE A 52 -41.10 -45.29 -49.00
CA PHE A 52 -41.03 -44.34 -50.17
C PHE A 52 -42.29 -43.53 -50.62
N GLN A 53 -42.33 -42.26 -51.08
CA GLN A 53 -41.41 -41.44 -51.90
C GLN A 53 -42.04 -40.02 -52.14
N LYS A 54 -41.22 -38.96 -52.32
CA LYS A 54 -41.38 -37.76 -53.21
C LYS A 54 -42.58 -36.80 -52.98
N ARG A 55 -42.55 -35.47 -53.23
CA ARG A 55 -41.58 -34.42 -53.64
C ARG A 55 -42.39 -33.09 -53.70
N TYR A 56 -41.68 -31.93 -53.63
CA TYR A 56 -42.04 -30.62 -54.22
C TYR A 56 -43.13 -29.76 -53.51
N ASP A 57 -43.06 -28.43 -53.40
CA ASP A 57 -42.29 -27.32 -54.03
C ASP A 57 -42.33 -26.10 -53.06
N GLN A 58 -41.24 -25.33 -52.85
CA GLN A 58 -40.96 -23.97 -53.39
C GLN A 58 -41.97 -22.89 -52.91
N GLU A 59 -41.63 -21.66 -52.50
CA GLU A 59 -40.47 -20.79 -52.71
C GLU A 59 -40.60 -19.51 -51.84
N GLN A 60 -39.60 -18.60 -51.90
CA GLN A 60 -39.51 -17.23 -51.32
C GLN A 60 -39.00 -17.18 -49.86
N GLU A 61 -37.91 -16.50 -49.49
CA GLU A 61 -37.07 -15.49 -50.15
C GLU A 61 -35.62 -15.55 -49.62
N LYS A 62 -34.67 -15.32 -50.52
CA LYS A 62 -33.26 -14.88 -50.34
C LYS A 62 -33.26 -13.48 -49.68
N ASN A 63 -32.24 -12.94 -49.03
CA ASN A 63 -30.90 -13.31 -48.55
C ASN A 63 -30.40 -11.99 -47.95
N GLU A 64 -30.14 -11.90 -46.65
CA GLU A 64 -29.13 -10.97 -46.09
C GLU A 64 -28.79 -11.36 -44.66
N SER A 65 -28.07 -12.48 -44.53
CA SER A 65 -27.25 -12.80 -43.36
C SER A 65 -26.19 -13.81 -43.80
N ILE A 66 -25.22 -13.30 -44.56
CA ILE A 66 -23.91 -13.92 -44.72
C ILE A 66 -23.14 -13.60 -43.43
N GLU A 67 -22.50 -14.63 -42.89
CA GLU A 67 -21.58 -14.61 -41.74
C GLU A 67 -22.22 -14.40 -40.36
N ILE A 68 -22.80 -15.46 -39.83
CA ILE A 68 -22.45 -16.11 -38.54
C ILE A 68 -23.54 -17.17 -38.31
N GLN A 69 -23.31 -18.40 -38.79
CA GLN A 69 -23.85 -19.67 -38.29
C GLN A 69 -23.51 -20.83 -39.25
N LYS A 70 -22.21 -21.03 -39.48
CA LYS A 70 -21.67 -22.34 -39.86
C LYS A 70 -20.68 -22.75 -38.81
N GLY A 71 -21.19 -23.38 -37.76
CA GLY A 71 -20.36 -23.87 -36.67
C GLY A 71 -21.20 -24.55 -35.63
N LEU A 72 -21.93 -25.60 -36.01
CA LEU A 72 -22.38 -26.67 -35.12
C LEU A 72 -22.91 -27.85 -35.97
N MET A 73 -22.27 -29.02 -35.76
CA MET A 73 -22.53 -30.33 -36.35
C MET A 73 -22.11 -30.56 -37.82
N LYS A 74 -20.79 -30.52 -38.05
CA LYS A 74 -20.15 -31.72 -38.64
C LYS A 74 -19.65 -32.57 -37.47
N VAL A 75 -20.31 -33.70 -37.23
CA VAL A 75 -19.63 -34.83 -36.60
C VAL A 75 -18.70 -35.36 -37.69
N GLU A 76 -17.49 -34.80 -37.77
CA GLU A 76 -16.41 -35.52 -38.43
C GLU A 76 -16.05 -36.67 -37.50
N ILE A 77 -16.32 -37.87 -38.02
CA ILE A 77 -15.78 -39.13 -37.52
C ILE A 77 -14.30 -38.86 -37.23
N LEU A 78 -13.94 -38.88 -35.95
CA LEU A 78 -12.54 -38.84 -35.52
C LEU A 78 -11.88 -40.04 -36.18
N ASP A 79 -11.09 -39.74 -37.21
CA ASP A 79 -10.19 -40.68 -37.84
C ASP A 79 -9.13 -41.05 -36.81
N TRP A 80 -9.45 -42.08 -36.02
CA TRP A 80 -8.53 -42.71 -35.09
C TRP A 80 -7.28 -43.21 -35.81
N GLN A 81 -7.35 -43.48 -37.12
CA GLN A 81 -6.20 -43.80 -37.94
C GLN A 81 -5.32 -42.56 -38.13
N GLY A 82 -5.88 -41.41 -38.53
CA GLY A 82 -5.15 -40.15 -38.69
C GLY A 82 -4.55 -39.57 -37.40
N PHE A 83 -5.20 -39.73 -36.24
CA PHE A 83 -4.62 -39.33 -34.94
C PHE A 83 -3.47 -40.27 -34.54
N MET A 84 -3.64 -41.58 -34.74
CA MET A 84 -2.55 -42.54 -34.52
C MET A 84 -1.45 -42.33 -35.54
N ASP A 85 -1.73 -41.96 -36.78
CA ASP A 85 -0.76 -41.69 -37.84
C ASP A 85 -0.03 -40.36 -37.61
N GLN A 86 -0.64 -39.36 -36.97
CA GLN A 86 0.02 -38.12 -36.55
C GLN A 86 0.85 -38.28 -35.28
N GLU A 87 0.42 -39.13 -34.34
CA GLU A 87 1.23 -39.56 -33.20
C GLU A 87 2.38 -40.46 -33.67
N GLN A 88 2.13 -41.33 -34.65
CA GLN A 88 3.13 -42.15 -35.33
C GLN A 88 4.05 -41.28 -36.19
N ASP A 89 3.60 -40.20 -36.83
CA ASP A 89 4.45 -39.27 -37.61
C ASP A 89 5.25 -38.32 -36.71
N MET A 90 4.74 -37.96 -35.53
CA MET A 90 5.53 -37.27 -34.50
C MET A 90 6.55 -38.21 -33.86
N ILE A 91 6.17 -39.45 -33.58
CA ILE A 91 7.10 -40.50 -33.14
C ILE A 91 8.10 -40.83 -34.25
N ASN A 92 7.69 -40.84 -35.53
CA ASN A 92 8.57 -41.04 -36.67
C ASN A 92 9.46 -39.82 -36.92
N LYS A 93 9.02 -38.58 -36.63
CA LYS A 93 9.88 -37.38 -36.70
C LYS A 93 10.90 -37.33 -35.56
N VAL A 94 10.49 -37.69 -34.33
CA VAL A 94 11.39 -37.81 -33.17
C VAL A 94 12.34 -38.99 -33.34
N ASN A 95 11.87 -40.12 -33.86
CA ASN A 95 12.71 -41.26 -34.20
C ASN A 95 13.58 -41.01 -35.44
N ASN A 96 13.17 -40.17 -36.40
CA ASN A 96 14.01 -39.75 -37.54
C ASN A 96 15.09 -38.72 -37.13
N GLU A 97 14.89 -37.97 -36.05
CA GLU A 97 15.93 -37.13 -35.43
C GLU A 97 16.90 -37.96 -34.57
N GLU A 98 16.45 -39.06 -33.96
CA GLU A 98 17.34 -40.00 -33.26
C GLU A 98 18.02 -41.05 -34.20
N GLU A 99 17.44 -41.35 -35.38
CA GLU A 99 18.03 -42.23 -36.41
C GLU A 99 19.03 -41.54 -37.36
N GLN A 100 19.18 -40.20 -37.32
CA GLN A 100 20.38 -39.53 -37.83
C GLN A 100 21.60 -39.71 -36.90
N GLN A 101 21.44 -40.32 -35.72
CA GLN A 101 22.54 -40.70 -34.84
C GLN A 101 22.59 -42.21 -34.60
N LYS A 102 22.99 -42.93 -35.67
CA LYS A 102 23.68 -44.25 -35.69
C LYS A 102 22.86 -45.45 -36.16
N THR A 103 22.51 -45.40 -37.44
CA THR A 103 23.01 -46.37 -38.44
C THR A 103 24.24 -45.72 -39.13
N LEU A 104 25.30 -46.37 -39.61
CA LEU A 104 25.58 -47.78 -39.88
C LEU A 104 25.78 -48.65 -38.64
N LYS A 105 25.34 -49.90 -38.58
CA LYS A 105 24.43 -50.77 -39.35
C LYS A 105 24.21 -51.90 -38.33
N THR A 106 23.00 -52.06 -37.78
CA THR A 106 21.97 -53.01 -38.23
C THR A 106 22.45 -54.47 -38.37
N PRO A 107 21.54 -55.47 -38.27
CA PRO A 107 20.62 -55.74 -37.16
C PRO A 107 20.41 -57.28 -36.95
N LEU A 108 19.44 -57.66 -36.10
CA LEU A 108 18.69 -58.95 -36.11
C LEU A 108 19.49 -60.22 -35.66
N THR A 109 18.95 -61.28 -35.04
CA THR A 109 17.59 -61.71 -34.69
C THR A 109 17.66 -62.94 -33.76
N PHE A 110 16.72 -62.98 -32.81
CA PHE A 110 15.86 -64.10 -32.37
C PHE A 110 16.38 -65.52 -32.02
N LYS A 111 16.09 -65.85 -30.75
CA LYS A 111 15.48 -67.08 -30.20
C LYS A 111 15.80 -68.43 -30.87
N CYS A 112 16.39 -69.35 -30.11
CA CYS A 112 15.66 -70.35 -29.32
C CYS A 112 16.66 -71.38 -28.76
N LYS A 113 16.53 -71.78 -27.49
CA LYS A 113 16.35 -73.18 -27.05
C LYS A 113 16.68 -73.40 -25.56
N THR A 114 15.64 -73.84 -24.86
CA THR A 114 15.61 -74.91 -23.83
C THR A 114 16.60 -74.87 -22.65
N ASN A 115 16.00 -74.73 -21.46
CA ASN A 115 16.46 -75.35 -20.21
C ASN A 115 16.89 -76.82 -20.44
N PRO A 116 17.92 -77.32 -19.72
CA PRO A 116 17.68 -77.82 -18.36
C PRO A 116 18.79 -77.53 -17.32
N CYS A 117 18.35 -77.21 -16.10
CA CYS A 117 18.71 -77.83 -14.81
C CYS A 117 20.20 -78.15 -14.48
N ILE A 118 20.63 -77.72 -13.28
CA ILE A 118 21.19 -78.52 -12.15
C ILE A 118 22.32 -77.81 -11.36
N LYS A 119 21.96 -77.47 -10.11
CA LYS A 119 22.66 -77.57 -8.81
C LYS A 119 24.11 -77.06 -8.57
N GLN A 120 24.17 -76.38 -7.41
CA GLN A 120 25.13 -76.48 -6.29
C GLN A 120 26.36 -75.56 -6.24
N ILE A 121 26.23 -74.57 -5.34
CA ILE A 121 27.10 -74.24 -4.19
C ILE A 121 28.62 -74.42 -4.39
N GLY A 122 29.38 -73.33 -4.25
CA GLY A 122 30.80 -73.42 -3.89
C GLY A 122 31.62 -72.14 -4.08
N ASN A 123 31.84 -71.40 -2.98
CA ASN A 123 32.99 -70.53 -2.71
C ASN A 123 33.41 -69.47 -3.76
N ASP A 124 32.73 -68.32 -3.74
CA ASP A 124 33.06 -67.14 -4.57
C ASP A 124 34.40 -66.46 -4.25
N ARG A 125 35.07 -66.81 -3.15
CA ARG A 125 36.43 -66.32 -2.88
C ARG A 125 37.47 -66.94 -3.81
N PHE A 126 37.30 -68.21 -4.21
CA PHE A 126 38.21 -68.88 -5.15
C PHE A 126 37.90 -68.48 -6.60
N ASN A 127 36.62 -68.28 -6.94
CA ASN A 127 36.20 -67.79 -8.25
C ASN A 127 36.64 -66.35 -8.52
N TYR A 128 36.67 -65.47 -7.50
CA TYR A 128 37.20 -64.11 -7.63
C TYR A 128 38.70 -64.10 -7.95
N PHE A 129 39.52 -64.89 -7.24
CA PHE A 129 40.97 -64.99 -7.52
C PHE A 129 41.29 -65.77 -8.79
N TYR A 130 40.54 -66.83 -9.12
CA TYR A 130 40.70 -67.59 -10.37
C TYR A 130 40.29 -66.75 -11.60
N LYS A 131 39.20 -65.96 -11.50
CA LYS A 131 38.81 -65.00 -12.54
C LYS A 131 39.77 -63.82 -12.65
N MET A 132 40.39 -63.35 -11.57
CA MET A 132 41.47 -62.35 -11.65
C MET A 132 42.73 -62.90 -12.33
N LYS A 133 43.09 -64.17 -12.05
CA LYS A 133 44.25 -64.85 -12.65
C LYS A 133 44.02 -65.21 -14.12
N LEU A 134 42.77 -65.50 -14.51
CA LEU A 134 42.35 -65.70 -15.91
C LEU A 134 42.11 -64.39 -16.67
N ALA A 135 41.65 -63.32 -16.01
CA ALA A 135 41.43 -62.00 -16.61
C ALA A 135 42.73 -61.34 -17.13
N ASN A 136 43.90 -61.75 -16.61
CA ASN A 136 45.19 -61.35 -17.18
C ASN A 136 45.59 -62.14 -18.46
N LYS A 137 44.83 -63.15 -18.90
CA LYS A 137 45.08 -63.91 -20.13
C LYS A 137 44.00 -63.80 -21.21
N GLN A 138 42.82 -63.25 -20.93
CA GLN A 138 41.75 -63.07 -21.94
C GLN A 138 41.01 -61.75 -21.71
N LEU A 139 41.57 -60.66 -22.24
CA LEU A 139 41.02 -59.30 -22.17
C LEU A 139 40.03 -58.94 -23.29
N SER A 140 39.66 -59.88 -24.17
CA SER A 140 38.92 -59.56 -25.40
C SER A 140 37.40 -59.77 -25.36
N ALA A 141 36.80 -60.23 -24.25
CA ALA A 141 35.38 -60.66 -24.24
C ALA A 141 34.49 -60.09 -23.13
N ILE A 142 34.94 -59.11 -22.34
CA ILE A 142 34.08 -58.39 -21.38
C ILE A 142 33.75 -57.01 -21.94
N SER A 143 32.47 -56.65 -21.98
CA SER A 143 32.05 -55.32 -22.44
C SER A 143 32.65 -54.25 -21.51
N THR A 144 33.16 -53.16 -22.10
CA THR A 144 33.80 -52.07 -21.37
C THR A 144 32.90 -51.47 -20.29
N GLN A 145 31.57 -51.53 -20.47
CA GLN A 145 30.59 -51.05 -19.48
C GLN A 145 30.45 -51.97 -18.27
N ASP A 146 30.51 -53.29 -18.41
CA ASP A 146 30.39 -54.23 -17.29
C ASP A 146 31.69 -54.32 -16.47
N PHE A 147 32.83 -54.18 -17.15
CA PHE A 147 34.13 -53.96 -16.51
C PHE A 147 34.15 -52.62 -15.74
N LEU A 148 33.67 -51.53 -16.32
CA LEU A 148 33.60 -50.23 -15.63
C LEU A 148 32.59 -50.21 -14.48
N LYS A 149 31.47 -50.95 -14.56
CA LYS A 149 30.50 -51.06 -13.44
C LYS A 149 31.07 -51.86 -12.27
N SER A 150 31.81 -52.93 -12.52
CA SER A 150 32.44 -53.75 -11.47
C SER A 150 33.66 -53.04 -10.84
N VAL A 151 34.46 -52.32 -11.63
CA VAL A 151 35.63 -51.56 -11.16
C VAL A 151 35.23 -50.25 -10.46
N ARG A 152 34.19 -49.54 -10.91
CA ARG A 152 33.73 -48.27 -10.28
C ARG A 152 33.33 -48.43 -8.81
N HIS A 153 33.09 -49.64 -8.32
CA HIS A 153 32.63 -49.87 -6.95
C HIS A 153 33.65 -50.62 -6.08
N SER A 154 34.84 -50.95 -6.60
CA SER A 154 35.87 -51.67 -5.84
C SER A 154 36.48 -50.83 -4.72
N GLN A 155 36.76 -49.54 -4.96
CA GLN A 155 37.24 -48.61 -3.91
C GLN A 155 36.20 -48.43 -2.79
N LYS A 156 34.90 -48.39 -3.13
CA LYS A 156 33.83 -48.33 -2.12
C LYS A 156 33.79 -49.60 -1.25
N LEU A 157 34.03 -50.78 -1.82
CA LEU A 157 34.09 -52.05 -1.08
C LEU A 157 35.28 -52.10 -0.11
N ASP A 158 36.45 -51.56 -0.48
CA ASP A 158 37.61 -51.45 0.41
C ASP A 158 37.37 -50.43 1.54
N ASP A 159 36.75 -49.29 1.24
CA ASP A 159 36.34 -48.31 2.24
C ASP A 159 35.26 -48.87 3.17
N TYR A 160 34.30 -49.64 2.65
CA TYR A 160 33.33 -50.38 3.47
C TYR A 160 34.03 -51.40 4.37
N THR A 161 35.01 -52.14 3.86
CA THR A 161 35.75 -53.14 4.65
C THR A 161 36.59 -52.49 5.76
N LYS A 162 37.10 -51.27 5.55
CA LYS A 162 37.73 -50.45 6.60
C LYS A 162 36.70 -49.95 7.62
N LEU A 163 35.51 -49.52 7.18
CA LEU A 163 34.41 -49.08 8.05
C LEU A 163 33.85 -50.24 8.91
N TYR A 164 33.73 -51.45 8.33
CA TYR A 164 33.41 -52.73 9.02
C TYR A 164 34.38 -53.04 10.17
N LYS A 165 35.66 -52.70 10.02
CA LYS A 165 36.68 -52.95 11.04
C LYS A 165 36.73 -51.88 12.13
N GLN A 166 36.30 -50.64 11.84
CA GLN A 166 36.40 -49.52 12.78
C GLN A 166 35.14 -49.33 13.64
N GLN A 167 33.93 -49.64 13.14
CA GLN A 167 32.67 -49.41 13.87
C GLN A 167 31.66 -50.58 13.73
N PRO A 168 31.79 -51.65 14.53
CA PRO A 168 30.97 -52.87 14.40
C PRO A 168 29.49 -52.73 14.78
N HIS A 169 29.07 -51.61 15.42
CA HIS A 169 27.69 -51.40 15.94
C HIS A 169 26.88 -50.33 15.20
N ASN A 170 27.25 -49.96 13.98
CA ASN A 170 26.56 -48.95 13.18
C ASN A 170 25.26 -49.52 12.54
N LEU A 171 24.17 -48.75 12.55
CA LEU A 171 22.85 -49.04 11.98
C LEU A 171 22.95 -49.51 10.53
N TYR A 172 23.76 -48.82 9.72
CA TYR A 172 24.01 -49.18 8.33
C TYR A 172 24.61 -50.59 8.20
N MET A 173 25.41 -50.99 9.18
CA MET A 173 26.11 -52.27 9.22
C MET A 173 25.18 -53.38 9.68
N SER A 174 24.41 -53.16 10.74
CA SER A 174 23.35 -54.09 11.19
C SER A 174 22.36 -54.39 10.07
N LEU A 175 21.99 -53.37 9.31
CA LEU A 175 21.07 -53.48 8.19
C LEU A 175 21.64 -54.41 7.10
N ASN A 176 22.88 -54.18 6.66
CA ASN A 176 23.50 -54.98 5.59
C ASN A 176 24.03 -56.34 6.06
N PHE A 177 24.38 -56.51 7.35
CA PHE A 177 24.84 -57.77 7.93
C PHE A 177 23.76 -58.86 7.89
N SER A 178 22.50 -58.45 7.99
CA SER A 178 21.36 -59.36 7.86
C SER A 178 21.09 -59.84 6.43
N GLN A 179 21.78 -59.28 5.43
CA GLN A 179 21.68 -59.65 4.01
C GLN A 179 23.07 -59.86 3.35
N PRO A 180 23.88 -60.82 3.85
CA PRO A 180 25.28 -60.96 3.42
C PRO A 180 25.45 -61.36 1.95
N GLU A 181 24.42 -61.93 1.31
CA GLU A 181 24.41 -62.38 -0.08
C GLU A 181 24.00 -61.28 -1.09
N ARG A 182 23.68 -60.06 -0.61
CA ARG A 182 23.24 -58.94 -1.46
C ARG A 182 24.22 -57.77 -1.42
N MET A 183 24.21 -56.98 -2.50
CA MET A 183 24.92 -55.71 -2.53
C MET A 183 24.42 -54.76 -1.43
N PRO A 184 25.32 -54.15 -0.63
CA PRO A 184 24.93 -53.24 0.44
C PRO A 184 24.09 -52.07 -0.06
N LYS A 185 22.96 -51.83 0.60
CA LYS A 185 22.04 -50.72 0.31
C LYS A 185 21.92 -49.81 1.53
N THR A 186 21.69 -48.54 1.26
CA THR A 186 21.55 -47.51 2.30
C THR A 186 20.13 -47.38 2.82
N PHE A 187 19.11 -47.83 2.07
CA PHE A 187 17.70 -47.71 2.44
C PHE A 187 17.29 -46.28 2.85
N GLY A 188 17.99 -45.26 2.34
CA GLY A 188 17.79 -43.84 2.71
C GLY A 188 18.40 -43.42 4.06
N LEU A 189 19.03 -44.34 4.80
CA LEU A 189 19.69 -44.11 6.08
C LEU A 189 21.18 -43.76 5.87
N ILE A 190 21.45 -42.61 5.26
CA ILE A 190 22.83 -42.10 5.07
C ILE A 190 23.06 -40.96 6.06
N GLN A 191 23.24 -41.27 7.34
CA GLN A 191 23.71 -40.29 8.32
C GLN A 191 24.83 -40.90 9.16
N ASN A 192 26.02 -40.28 9.11
CA ASN A 192 27.20 -40.64 9.91
C ASN A 192 27.09 -40.12 11.37
N THR A 193 25.90 -39.73 11.82
CA THR A 193 25.67 -39.19 13.16
C THR A 193 25.39 -40.32 14.15
N LEU A 194 25.95 -40.24 15.36
CA LEU A 194 25.69 -41.18 16.45
C LEU A 194 24.21 -41.17 16.93
N GLN A 195 23.43 -40.18 16.49
CA GLN A 195 22.03 -39.96 16.85
C GLN A 195 21.21 -39.76 15.57
N LEU A 196 20.21 -40.62 15.36
CA LEU A 196 19.25 -40.54 14.26
C LEU A 196 17.91 -40.06 14.80
N THR A 197 17.53 -38.81 14.52
CA THR A 197 16.25 -38.23 14.97
C THR A 197 15.16 -38.37 13.91
N ASN A 198 15.51 -38.31 12.63
CA ASN A 198 14.60 -38.41 11.50
C ASN A 198 15.09 -39.46 10.50
N ALA A 199 14.23 -40.37 10.07
CA ALA A 199 14.56 -41.42 9.12
C ALA A 199 13.58 -41.41 7.94
N ASN A 200 14.11 -41.51 6.72
CA ASN A 200 13.30 -41.66 5.51
C ASN A 200 13.74 -42.90 4.74
N VAL A 201 12.83 -43.87 4.66
CA VAL A 201 13.02 -45.19 4.06
C VAL A 201 11.95 -45.43 3.00
N SER A 202 11.47 -44.34 2.40
CA SER A 202 10.45 -44.39 1.36
C SER A 202 10.98 -45.16 0.14
N HIS A 203 10.12 -45.93 -0.53
CA HIS A 203 10.46 -46.76 -1.71
C HIS A 203 11.56 -47.83 -1.52
N SER A 204 12.01 -48.07 -0.29
CA SER A 204 13.22 -48.85 -0.01
C SER A 204 12.93 -50.28 0.46
N LEU A 205 11.76 -50.56 1.03
CA LEU A 205 11.38 -51.87 1.57
C LEU A 205 10.54 -52.64 0.55
N ARG A 206 11.20 -53.40 -0.34
CA ARG A 206 10.55 -54.02 -1.51
C ARG A 206 10.09 -55.46 -1.27
N ASN A 207 10.68 -56.17 -0.32
CA ASN A 207 10.36 -57.56 -0.01
C ASN A 207 10.47 -57.85 1.51
N GLY A 208 10.10 -59.06 1.93
CA GLY A 208 10.11 -59.43 3.36
C GLY A 208 11.49 -59.47 4.00
N GLU A 209 12.54 -59.77 3.24
CA GLU A 209 13.92 -59.77 3.72
C GLU A 209 14.42 -58.35 4.00
N ASP A 210 14.04 -57.39 3.14
CA ASP A 210 14.31 -55.96 3.34
C ASP A 210 13.61 -55.46 4.61
N CYS A 211 12.36 -55.88 4.85
CA CYS A 211 11.63 -55.58 6.08
C CYS A 211 12.31 -56.17 7.32
N ASN A 212 12.75 -57.42 7.27
CA ASN A 212 13.44 -58.07 8.40
C ASN A 212 14.80 -57.43 8.69
N ALA A 213 15.56 -57.12 7.64
CA ALA A 213 16.83 -56.42 7.75
C ALA A 213 16.66 -55.04 8.40
N PHE A 214 15.64 -54.32 7.97
CA PHE A 214 15.27 -53.03 8.53
C PHE A 214 14.84 -53.13 10.00
N SER A 215 13.98 -54.09 10.34
CA SER A 215 13.58 -54.37 11.73
C SER A 215 14.78 -54.63 12.63
N ASN A 216 15.74 -55.46 12.19
CA ASN A 216 16.95 -55.74 12.96
C ASN A 216 17.84 -54.51 13.14
N ALA A 217 17.93 -53.67 12.10
CA ALA A 217 18.64 -52.40 12.19
C ALA A 217 17.99 -51.47 13.24
N MET A 218 16.66 -51.40 13.27
CA MET A 218 15.91 -50.55 14.20
C MET A 218 16.05 -50.94 15.67
N LEU A 219 16.59 -52.12 16.00
CA LEU A 219 16.91 -52.53 17.37
C LEU A 219 18.25 -51.96 17.90
N THR A 220 19.05 -51.34 17.04
CA THR A 220 20.37 -50.78 17.44
C THR A 220 20.24 -49.54 18.31
N GLN A 221 21.30 -49.15 19.03
CA GLN A 221 21.28 -47.97 19.90
C GLN A 221 21.03 -46.65 19.13
N GLN A 222 21.42 -46.59 17.86
CA GLN A 222 21.33 -45.38 17.03
C GLN A 222 19.88 -44.97 16.70
N SER A 223 18.93 -45.91 16.69
CA SER A 223 17.51 -45.63 16.43
C SER A 223 16.73 -45.17 17.67
N ARG A 224 17.29 -45.27 18.89
CA ARG A 224 16.54 -45.03 20.14
C ARG A 224 16.03 -43.60 20.33
N GLN A 225 16.59 -42.62 19.62
CA GLN A 225 16.17 -41.21 19.68
C GLN A 225 15.31 -40.80 18.48
N LEU A 226 14.89 -41.75 17.66
CA LEU A 226 14.10 -41.47 16.47
C LEU A 226 12.75 -40.86 16.87
N GLN A 227 12.41 -39.73 16.26
CA GLN A 227 11.18 -38.98 16.46
C GLN A 227 10.30 -38.98 15.22
N VAL A 228 10.89 -38.97 14.01
CA VAL A 228 10.15 -38.96 12.74
C VAL A 228 10.57 -40.15 11.87
N MET A 229 9.59 -40.92 11.40
CA MET A 229 9.82 -42.06 10.50
C MET A 229 8.94 -41.95 9.26
N GLN A 230 9.57 -41.92 8.08
CA GLN A 230 8.89 -41.91 6.78
C GLN A 230 9.08 -43.25 6.07
N LEU A 231 7.99 -43.99 5.89
CA LEU A 231 7.93 -45.31 5.24
C LEU A 231 7.12 -45.27 3.94
N ASN A 232 6.95 -44.10 3.33
CA ASN A 232 6.05 -43.89 2.20
C ASN A 232 6.39 -44.79 1.00
N HIS A 233 5.37 -45.17 0.21
CA HIS A 233 5.52 -45.93 -1.03
C HIS A 233 6.18 -47.32 -0.86
N ASN A 234 6.02 -47.96 0.29
CA ASN A 234 6.47 -49.33 0.56
C ASN A 234 5.27 -50.28 0.66
N GLN A 235 5.39 -51.53 0.22
CA GLN A 235 4.27 -52.47 0.25
C GLN A 235 4.41 -53.43 1.41
N PHE A 236 3.47 -53.37 2.37
CA PHE A 236 3.50 -54.21 3.56
C PHE A 236 2.36 -55.22 3.56
N THR A 237 2.67 -56.44 4.01
CA THR A 237 1.65 -57.36 4.56
C THR A 237 1.40 -57.03 6.04
N PRO A 238 0.27 -57.45 6.64
CA PRO A 238 -0.02 -57.16 8.05
C PRO A 238 1.07 -57.67 9.00
N ASN A 239 1.65 -58.84 8.71
CA ASN A 239 2.73 -59.42 9.52
C ASN A 239 4.05 -58.65 9.37
N GLN A 240 4.39 -58.19 8.16
CA GLN A 240 5.59 -57.38 7.94
C GLN A 240 5.48 -56.04 8.66
N LEU A 241 4.34 -55.34 8.53
CA LEU A 241 4.13 -54.08 9.23
C LEU A 241 4.17 -54.28 10.74
N ARG A 242 3.55 -55.35 11.26
CA ARG A 242 3.61 -55.70 12.69
C ARG A 242 5.05 -55.86 13.18
N ASN A 243 5.87 -56.64 12.46
CA ASN A 243 7.25 -56.89 12.85
C ASN A 243 8.09 -55.61 12.85
N ILE A 244 7.87 -54.72 11.86
CA ILE A 244 8.54 -53.42 11.81
C ILE A 244 8.11 -52.53 12.99
N LEU A 245 6.81 -52.37 13.22
CA LEU A 245 6.28 -51.51 14.28
C LEU A 245 6.75 -51.96 15.68
N LEU A 246 6.87 -53.27 15.93
CA LEU A 246 7.37 -53.78 17.22
C LEU A 246 8.83 -53.38 17.51
N THR A 247 9.63 -53.07 16.49
CA THR A 247 11.03 -52.66 16.64
C THR A 247 11.23 -51.15 16.78
N PHE A 248 10.19 -50.35 16.63
CA PHE A 248 10.30 -48.90 16.72
C PHE A 248 10.41 -48.41 18.17
N PRO A 249 11.20 -47.35 18.41
CA PRO A 249 11.38 -46.80 19.74
C PRO A 249 10.12 -46.07 20.22
N THR A 250 9.94 -46.00 21.54
CA THR A 250 8.84 -45.26 22.19
C THR A 250 8.98 -43.74 22.06
N THR A 251 10.13 -43.24 21.60
CA THR A 251 10.37 -41.82 21.31
C THR A 251 9.74 -41.37 19.99
N LEU A 252 9.33 -42.32 19.13
CA LEU A 252 8.74 -42.00 17.83
C LEU A 252 7.44 -41.22 18.03
N LYS A 253 7.34 -40.08 17.36
CA LYS A 253 6.23 -39.13 17.49
C LYS A 253 5.47 -38.94 16.18
N ASP A 254 6.16 -39.00 15.05
CA ASP A 254 5.59 -38.81 13.72
C ASP A 254 5.86 -40.02 12.84
N LEU A 255 4.79 -40.61 12.29
CA LEU A 255 4.86 -41.77 11.42
C LEU A 255 4.13 -41.50 10.09
N GLU A 256 4.85 -41.62 8.98
CA GLU A 256 4.30 -41.49 7.64
C GLU A 256 4.30 -42.82 6.88
N LEU A 257 3.12 -43.21 6.41
CA LEU A 257 2.82 -44.48 5.72
C LEU A 257 1.98 -44.23 4.46
N GLN A 258 2.27 -43.14 3.73
CA GLN A 258 1.57 -42.78 2.50
C GLN A 258 1.79 -43.82 1.41
N ASN A 259 0.76 -44.18 0.64
CA ASN A 259 0.86 -45.08 -0.52
C ASN A 259 1.53 -46.42 -0.21
N CYS A 260 1.16 -47.03 0.93
CA CYS A 260 1.74 -48.29 1.39
C CYS A 260 0.87 -49.53 1.14
N LYS A 261 -0.20 -49.37 0.34
CA LYS A 261 -1.24 -50.38 0.10
C LYS A 261 -1.88 -50.94 1.39
N LEU A 262 -1.91 -50.14 2.46
CA LEU A 262 -2.52 -50.55 3.72
C LEU A 262 -4.04 -50.69 3.56
N ASN A 263 -4.63 -51.66 4.25
CA ASN A 263 -6.07 -51.91 4.28
C ASN A 263 -6.54 -52.15 5.73
N TYR A 264 -7.83 -52.41 5.93
CA TYR A 264 -8.41 -52.62 7.26
C TYR A 264 -7.69 -53.69 8.12
N MET A 265 -7.09 -54.72 7.52
CA MET A 265 -6.36 -55.78 8.23
C MET A 265 -5.09 -55.27 8.95
N HIS A 266 -4.55 -54.15 8.49
CA HIS A 266 -3.36 -53.53 9.08
C HIS A 266 -3.70 -52.60 10.25
N MET A 267 -4.94 -52.10 10.30
CA MET A 267 -5.31 -50.98 11.17
C MET A 267 -5.30 -51.34 12.66
N GLU A 268 -5.70 -52.56 13.03
CA GLU A 268 -5.67 -52.98 14.43
C GLU A 268 -4.25 -52.92 15.01
N VAL A 269 -3.27 -53.49 14.30
CA VAL A 269 -1.87 -53.51 14.76
C VAL A 269 -1.29 -52.10 14.76
N LEU A 270 -1.55 -51.32 13.72
CA LEU A 270 -1.04 -49.96 13.59
C LEU A 270 -1.58 -49.03 14.69
N MET A 271 -2.89 -49.08 14.96
CA MET A 271 -3.52 -48.23 15.96
C MET A 271 -3.15 -48.65 17.38
N ALA A 272 -3.03 -49.96 17.65
CA ALA A 272 -2.49 -50.44 18.92
C ALA A 272 -1.06 -49.94 19.16
N PHE A 273 -0.20 -49.98 18.13
CA PHE A 273 1.15 -49.40 18.20
C PHE A 273 1.12 -47.89 18.45
N ALA A 274 0.29 -47.15 17.72
CA ALA A 274 0.21 -45.70 17.81
C ALA A 274 -0.25 -45.23 19.20
N SER A 275 -1.22 -45.93 19.79
CA SER A 275 -1.69 -45.67 21.17
C SER A 275 -0.64 -46.00 22.22
N LYS A 276 0.10 -47.10 22.08
CA LYS A 276 1.15 -47.48 23.04
C LYS A 276 2.35 -46.53 23.01
N ASN A 277 2.77 -46.08 21.84
CA ASN A 277 3.99 -45.28 21.66
C ASN A 277 3.75 -43.76 21.71
N GLN A 278 2.51 -43.34 22.02
CA GLN A 278 2.16 -41.92 22.16
C GLN A 278 2.51 -41.11 20.90
N ILE A 279 2.16 -41.65 19.73
CA ILE A 279 2.34 -40.98 18.44
C ILE A 279 1.49 -39.70 18.43
N TYR A 280 2.06 -38.59 17.93
CA TYR A 280 1.40 -37.30 17.77
C TYR A 280 0.83 -37.13 16.35
N LYS A 281 1.55 -37.60 15.32
CA LYS A 281 1.15 -37.48 13.92
C LYS A 281 1.20 -38.80 13.19
N LEU A 282 0.11 -39.13 12.51
CA LEU A 282 -0.01 -40.33 11.69
C LEU A 282 -0.52 -39.99 10.29
N ASN A 283 0.31 -40.19 9.27
CA ASN A 283 -0.07 -39.99 7.88
C ASN A 283 -0.33 -41.33 7.17
N LEU A 284 -1.57 -41.55 6.73
CA LEU A 284 -2.04 -42.76 6.05
C LEU A 284 -2.64 -42.46 4.67
N GLU A 285 -2.28 -41.32 4.07
CA GLU A 285 -2.80 -40.90 2.79
C GLU A 285 -2.56 -41.93 1.66
N ASN A 286 -3.48 -41.99 0.69
CA ASN A 286 -3.37 -42.81 -0.52
C ASN A 286 -3.21 -44.31 -0.22
N ASN A 287 -4.02 -44.85 0.69
CA ASN A 287 -4.07 -46.29 1.00
C ASN A 287 -5.47 -46.85 0.67
N ASN A 288 -5.73 -48.11 1.00
CA ASN A 288 -7.01 -48.78 0.75
C ASN A 288 -7.70 -49.16 2.08
N ILE A 289 -7.73 -48.22 3.03
CA ILE A 289 -8.25 -48.44 4.39
C ILE A 289 -9.75 -48.76 4.37
N ARG A 290 -10.54 -48.02 3.55
CA ARG A 290 -12.00 -48.15 3.41
C ARG A 290 -12.74 -47.97 4.75
N ASP A 291 -14.05 -48.22 4.76
CA ASP A 291 -14.91 -47.93 5.90
C ASP A 291 -14.59 -48.74 7.15
N LEU A 292 -14.35 -50.05 7.01
CA LEU A 292 -14.05 -50.91 8.15
C LEU A 292 -12.74 -50.51 8.83
N GLY A 293 -11.71 -50.20 8.04
CA GLY A 293 -10.45 -49.68 8.57
C GLY A 293 -10.64 -48.33 9.25
N CYS A 294 -11.43 -47.43 8.67
CA CYS A 294 -11.77 -46.14 9.28
C CYS A 294 -12.48 -46.32 10.62
N GLN A 295 -13.47 -47.21 10.71
CA GLN A 295 -14.20 -47.50 11.96
C GLN A 295 -13.26 -48.02 13.06
N ILE A 296 -12.30 -48.90 12.73
CA ILE A 296 -11.26 -49.38 13.65
C ILE A 296 -10.43 -48.19 14.16
N ILE A 297 -9.95 -47.33 13.25
CA ILE A 297 -9.17 -46.13 13.61
C ILE A 297 -9.98 -45.25 14.57
N MET A 298 -11.22 -44.88 14.21
CA MET A 298 -12.06 -44.01 15.03
C MET A 298 -12.31 -44.60 16.43
N LYS A 299 -12.54 -45.90 16.53
CA LYS A 299 -12.73 -46.60 17.82
C LYS A 299 -11.51 -46.47 18.72
N HIS A 300 -10.31 -46.71 18.19
CA HIS A 300 -9.06 -46.57 18.97
C HIS A 300 -8.82 -45.11 19.39
N LEU A 301 -9.15 -44.15 18.52
CA LEU A 301 -8.97 -42.73 18.80
C LEU A 301 -9.85 -42.19 19.93
N LEU A 302 -10.99 -42.84 20.24
CA LEU A 302 -11.82 -42.46 21.39
C LEU A 302 -11.08 -42.63 22.73
N THR A 303 -10.13 -43.57 22.80
CA THR A 303 -9.31 -43.84 23.99
C THR A 303 -7.90 -43.29 23.89
N ASN A 304 -7.51 -42.78 22.72
CA ASN A 304 -6.18 -42.24 22.47
C ASN A 304 -6.10 -40.78 22.89
N ASN A 305 -5.18 -40.47 23.80
CA ASN A 305 -5.02 -39.11 24.36
C ASN A 305 -3.79 -38.36 23.82
N THR A 306 -3.11 -38.89 22.81
CA THR A 306 -1.82 -38.37 22.32
C THR A 306 -1.87 -37.92 20.87
N LEU A 307 -2.60 -38.61 20.00
CA LEU A 307 -2.63 -38.31 18.58
C LEU A 307 -3.33 -36.97 18.34
N GLN A 308 -2.62 -36.05 17.69
CA GLN A 308 -3.08 -34.70 17.36
C GLN A 308 -3.39 -34.54 15.88
N CYS A 309 -2.72 -35.28 15.00
CA CYS A 309 -2.89 -35.18 13.55
C CYS A 309 -3.07 -36.57 12.94
N ILE A 310 -4.16 -36.73 12.17
CA ILE A 310 -4.36 -37.92 11.35
C ILE A 310 -4.74 -37.53 9.92
N ASN A 311 -3.98 -38.05 8.94
CA ASN A 311 -4.27 -37.88 7.53
C ASN A 311 -4.80 -39.19 6.92
N LEU A 312 -6.06 -39.17 6.48
CA LEU A 312 -6.77 -40.27 5.82
C LEU A 312 -7.19 -39.90 4.40
N ASN A 313 -6.52 -38.92 3.77
CA ASN A 313 -6.83 -38.52 2.41
C ASN A 313 -6.69 -39.70 1.43
N ASN A 314 -7.56 -39.77 0.44
CA ASN A 314 -7.53 -40.80 -0.61
C ASN A 314 -7.47 -42.23 -0.06
N ASN A 315 -8.49 -42.63 0.72
CA ASN A 315 -8.58 -43.96 1.33
C ASN A 315 -9.87 -44.73 0.99
N HIS A 316 -10.64 -44.21 0.02
CA HIS A 316 -11.92 -44.77 -0.41
C HIS A 316 -12.92 -44.94 0.75
N ILE A 317 -12.96 -43.98 1.68
CA ILE A 317 -13.92 -43.94 2.78
C ILE A 317 -15.25 -43.40 2.25
N THR A 318 -16.35 -44.04 2.61
CA THR A 318 -17.73 -43.70 2.20
C THR A 318 -18.56 -43.25 3.41
N GLU A 319 -19.85 -43.02 3.21
CA GLU A 319 -20.79 -42.68 4.28
C GLU A 319 -20.91 -43.75 5.38
N CYS A 320 -20.55 -45.01 5.11
CA CYS A 320 -20.66 -46.10 6.07
C CYS A 320 -19.76 -45.89 7.31
N ALA A 321 -18.67 -45.13 7.18
CA ALA A 321 -17.80 -44.80 8.31
C ALA A 321 -18.23 -43.54 9.09
N CYS A 322 -19.18 -42.74 8.59
CA CYS A 322 -19.47 -41.41 9.12
C CYS A 322 -20.04 -41.40 10.52
N ASN A 323 -20.77 -42.43 10.94
CA ASN A 323 -21.24 -42.53 12.33
C ASN A 323 -20.07 -42.67 13.31
N ALA A 324 -19.02 -43.43 12.94
CA ALA A 324 -17.83 -43.57 13.75
C ALA A 324 -17.03 -42.25 13.80
N ILE A 325 -16.88 -41.57 12.66
CA ILE A 325 -16.25 -40.25 12.58
C ILE A 325 -17.02 -39.22 13.44
N SER A 326 -18.35 -39.19 13.32
CA SER A 326 -19.23 -38.30 14.10
C SER A 326 -19.08 -38.53 15.60
N ASN A 327 -19.01 -39.79 16.03
CA ASN A 327 -18.84 -40.14 17.43
C ASN A 327 -17.47 -39.69 17.95
N LEU A 328 -16.40 -39.90 17.17
CA LEU A 328 -15.08 -39.38 17.51
C LEU A 328 -15.07 -37.87 17.65
N LEU A 329 -15.59 -37.14 16.66
CA LEU A 329 -15.60 -35.68 16.65
C LEU A 329 -16.36 -35.08 17.85
N LYS A 330 -17.42 -35.75 18.33
CA LYS A 330 -18.17 -35.29 19.51
C LYS A 330 -17.42 -35.50 20.83
N GLN A 331 -16.50 -36.45 20.90
CA GLN A 331 -15.85 -36.87 22.14
C GLN A 331 -14.36 -36.49 22.22
N THR A 332 -13.69 -36.31 21.08
CA THR A 332 -12.26 -36.07 21.04
C THR A 332 -11.89 -34.70 21.61
N GLN A 333 -10.90 -34.69 22.50
CA GLN A 333 -10.35 -33.48 23.10
C GLN A 333 -8.90 -33.21 22.69
N ARG A 334 -8.26 -34.16 22.00
CA ARG A 334 -6.82 -34.14 21.70
C ARG A 334 -6.50 -34.12 20.21
N LEU A 335 -7.41 -34.60 19.36
CA LEU A 335 -7.23 -34.52 17.92
C LEU A 335 -7.43 -33.06 17.47
N LEU A 336 -6.45 -32.52 16.75
CA LEU A 336 -6.39 -31.12 16.31
C LEU A 336 -6.49 -31.02 14.78
N GLU A 337 -5.97 -32.01 14.03
CA GLU A 337 -5.97 -32.01 12.58
C GLU A 337 -6.57 -33.32 12.05
N LEU A 338 -7.58 -33.20 11.18
CA LEU A 338 -8.24 -34.32 10.53
C LEU A 338 -8.33 -34.07 9.03
N TYR A 339 -7.69 -34.95 8.25
CA TYR A 339 -7.74 -34.91 6.80
C TYR A 339 -8.52 -36.10 6.24
N LEU A 340 -9.58 -35.81 5.49
CA LEU A 340 -10.51 -36.76 4.87
C LEU A 340 -10.78 -36.43 3.40
N GLY A 341 -9.93 -35.63 2.76
CA GLY A 341 -10.02 -35.26 1.36
C GLY A 341 -9.83 -36.45 0.39
N TYR A 342 -10.26 -36.30 -0.86
CA TYR A 342 -10.19 -37.33 -1.91
C TYR A 342 -10.83 -38.68 -1.51
N ASN A 343 -11.88 -38.65 -0.70
CA ASN A 343 -12.65 -39.84 -0.35
C ASN A 343 -13.99 -39.85 -1.11
N PHE A 344 -14.89 -40.77 -0.75
CA PHE A 344 -16.21 -40.91 -1.36
C PHE A 344 -17.32 -40.49 -0.40
N LEU A 345 -17.08 -39.44 0.40
CA LEU A 345 -18.07 -38.90 1.31
C LEU A 345 -19.15 -38.15 0.53
N ASN A 346 -20.41 -38.51 0.74
CA ASN A 346 -21.56 -37.91 0.07
C ASN A 346 -22.26 -36.84 0.93
N GLY A 347 -23.37 -36.29 0.43
CA GLY A 347 -24.12 -35.23 1.11
C GLY A 347 -24.63 -35.59 2.52
N SER A 348 -24.97 -36.86 2.79
CA SER A 348 -25.43 -37.30 4.12
C SER A 348 -24.26 -37.43 5.10
N ALA A 349 -23.12 -37.95 4.62
CA ALA A 349 -21.86 -37.96 5.34
C ALA A 349 -21.44 -36.56 5.79
N GLY A 350 -21.47 -35.58 4.86
CA GLY A 350 -21.18 -34.18 5.13
C GLY A 350 -22.05 -33.60 6.25
N THR A 351 -23.37 -33.80 6.16
CA THR A 351 -24.33 -33.35 7.18
C THR A 351 -24.01 -33.93 8.57
N ILE A 352 -23.70 -35.23 8.64
CA ILE A 352 -23.39 -35.92 9.90
C ILE A 352 -22.10 -35.40 10.53
N ILE A 353 -21.06 -35.17 9.71
CA ILE A 353 -19.76 -34.65 10.14
C ILE A 353 -19.92 -33.21 10.66
N TRP A 354 -20.57 -32.32 9.90
CA TRP A 354 -20.73 -30.93 10.31
C TRP A 354 -21.66 -30.74 11.52
N LYS A 355 -22.69 -31.58 11.67
CA LYS A 355 -23.48 -31.65 12.92
C LYS A 355 -22.64 -32.07 14.13
N ALA A 356 -21.63 -32.92 13.94
CA ALA A 356 -20.69 -33.27 15.00
C ALA A 356 -19.72 -32.13 15.31
N MET A 357 -19.21 -31.45 14.27
CA MET A 357 -18.33 -30.29 14.40
C MET A 357 -18.97 -29.16 15.20
N TYR A 358 -20.29 -28.97 15.11
CA TYR A 358 -21.00 -28.02 15.96
C TYR A 358 -20.75 -28.25 17.46
N LYS A 359 -20.53 -29.50 17.91
CA LYS A 359 -20.23 -29.85 19.30
C LYS A 359 -18.73 -29.96 19.61
N ASN A 360 -17.89 -30.09 18.59
CA ASN A 360 -16.45 -30.27 18.78
C ASN A 360 -15.81 -28.96 19.30
N THR A 361 -14.75 -29.11 20.10
CA THR A 361 -14.00 -27.99 20.70
C THR A 361 -12.47 -28.22 20.63
N SER A 362 -12.00 -29.09 19.74
CA SER A 362 -10.58 -29.51 19.69
C SER A 362 -9.97 -29.35 18.30
N ILE A 363 -10.71 -29.69 17.25
CA ILE A 363 -10.23 -29.66 15.87
C ILE A 363 -9.96 -28.22 15.43
N LYS A 364 -8.75 -28.02 14.92
CA LYS A 364 -8.20 -26.77 14.39
C LYS A 364 -8.13 -26.78 12.86
N ILE A 365 -7.84 -27.94 12.27
CA ILE A 365 -7.70 -28.12 10.81
C ILE A 365 -8.60 -29.25 10.35
N LEU A 366 -9.46 -28.97 9.38
CA LEU A 366 -10.37 -29.94 8.78
C LEU A 366 -10.30 -29.88 7.25
N ASP A 367 -9.86 -30.98 6.63
CA ASP A 367 -9.86 -31.13 5.17
C ASP A 367 -10.92 -32.15 4.75
N LEU A 368 -11.90 -31.69 3.98
CA LEU A 368 -12.96 -32.50 3.35
C LEU A 368 -12.95 -32.31 1.82
N SER A 369 -11.85 -31.83 1.24
CA SER A 369 -11.74 -31.52 -0.18
C SER A 369 -11.93 -32.74 -1.08
N HIS A 370 -12.28 -32.54 -2.35
CA HIS A 370 -12.41 -33.63 -3.34
C HIS A 370 -13.31 -34.78 -2.88
N ASN A 371 -14.49 -34.45 -2.37
CA ASN A 371 -15.56 -35.40 -2.04
C ASN A 371 -16.86 -34.99 -2.78
N THR A 372 -18.03 -35.49 -2.38
CA THR A 372 -19.34 -35.09 -2.91
C THR A 372 -20.29 -34.71 -1.77
N ILE A 373 -19.78 -33.95 -0.78
CA ILE A 373 -20.51 -33.65 0.46
C ILE A 373 -21.59 -32.58 0.31
N ALA A 374 -21.72 -31.96 -0.87
CA ALA A 374 -22.72 -30.92 -1.09
C ALA A 374 -24.15 -31.46 -0.94
N SER A 375 -24.87 -30.87 0.00
CA SER A 375 -26.32 -30.99 0.17
C SER A 375 -26.83 -29.74 0.88
N LEU A 376 -28.12 -29.44 0.77
CA LEU A 376 -28.70 -28.29 1.46
C LEU A 376 -28.54 -28.42 2.99
N GLU A 377 -28.81 -29.61 3.53
CA GLU A 377 -28.65 -29.90 4.95
C GLU A 377 -27.20 -29.78 5.43
N CYS A 378 -26.24 -30.17 4.57
CA CYS A 378 -24.82 -30.04 4.85
C CYS A 378 -24.42 -28.56 4.93
N ALA A 379 -24.82 -27.75 3.94
CA ALA A 379 -24.57 -26.30 3.95
C ALA A 379 -25.18 -25.60 5.17
N GLN A 380 -26.40 -25.97 5.57
CA GLN A 380 -27.02 -25.47 6.81
C GLN A 380 -26.25 -25.90 8.06
N SER A 381 -25.71 -27.12 8.07
CA SER A 381 -24.92 -27.64 9.20
C SER A 381 -23.55 -26.94 9.29
N ILE A 382 -22.91 -26.68 8.14
CA ILE A 382 -21.69 -25.86 8.03
C ILE A 382 -21.95 -24.47 8.60
N ASN A 383 -23.04 -23.82 8.16
CA ASN A 383 -23.39 -22.48 8.63
C ASN A 383 -23.53 -22.44 10.15
N LYS A 384 -24.27 -23.38 10.75
CA LYS A 384 -24.43 -23.48 12.20
C LYS A 384 -23.13 -23.73 12.95
N ALA A 385 -22.25 -24.58 12.40
CA ALA A 385 -20.97 -24.90 13.03
C ALA A 385 -19.98 -23.72 12.97
N ILE A 386 -19.86 -23.06 11.82
CA ILE A 386 -18.93 -21.94 11.61
C ILE A 386 -19.39 -20.68 12.36
N SER A 387 -20.70 -20.42 12.40
CA SER A 387 -21.28 -19.24 13.06
C SER A 387 -21.31 -19.35 14.59
N ARG A 388 -20.88 -20.48 15.17
CA ARG A 388 -20.91 -20.69 16.62
C ARG A 388 -19.91 -19.74 17.30
N PRO A 389 -20.29 -19.06 18.40
CA PRO A 389 -19.32 -18.34 19.22
C PRO A 389 -18.34 -19.35 19.83
N TYR A 390 -17.03 -19.05 19.79
CA TYR A 390 -15.93 -19.92 20.24
C TYR A 390 -15.68 -21.16 19.35
N ASN A 391 -15.64 -20.95 18.03
CA ASN A 391 -15.14 -21.93 17.08
C ASN A 391 -13.60 -22.02 17.14
N GLU A 392 -13.07 -23.22 17.30
CA GLU A 392 -11.64 -23.51 17.39
C GLU A 392 -10.98 -23.77 16.02
N LEU A 393 -11.79 -23.90 14.96
CA LEU A 393 -11.30 -24.10 13.59
C LEU A 393 -10.51 -22.88 13.11
N LEU A 394 -9.31 -23.15 12.60
CA LEU A 394 -8.39 -22.19 12.01
C LEU A 394 -8.28 -22.38 10.50
N HIS A 395 -8.37 -23.62 10.02
CA HIS A 395 -8.23 -23.98 8.61
C HIS A 395 -9.29 -24.99 8.18
N VAL A 396 -10.00 -24.69 7.09
CA VAL A 396 -11.03 -25.57 6.52
C VAL A 396 -10.86 -25.66 5.00
N ASP A 397 -10.83 -26.88 4.47
CA ASP A 397 -10.83 -27.14 3.03
C ASP A 397 -12.12 -27.86 2.60
N LEU A 398 -12.94 -27.17 1.79
CA LEU A 398 -14.17 -27.66 1.17
C LEU A 398 -14.07 -27.69 -0.36
N SER A 399 -12.87 -27.60 -0.93
CA SER A 399 -12.67 -27.55 -2.38
C SER A 399 -13.22 -28.81 -3.06
N TYR A 400 -13.72 -28.67 -4.29
CA TYR A 400 -14.18 -29.77 -5.15
C TYR A 400 -15.20 -30.69 -4.48
N ASN A 401 -16.25 -30.13 -3.89
CA ASN A 401 -17.33 -30.85 -3.21
C ASN A 401 -18.70 -30.74 -3.88
N LYS A 402 -18.77 -30.07 -5.04
CA LYS A 402 -19.99 -29.83 -5.84
C LYS A 402 -21.04 -28.95 -5.15
N PHE A 403 -20.63 -28.03 -4.27
CA PHE A 403 -21.57 -27.05 -3.69
C PHE A 403 -22.15 -26.14 -4.79
N THR A 404 -23.46 -25.89 -4.73
CA THR A 404 -24.15 -24.97 -5.65
C THR A 404 -24.18 -23.54 -5.11
N SER A 405 -24.54 -22.56 -5.96
CA SER A 405 -24.60 -21.15 -5.55
C SER A 405 -25.50 -20.90 -4.31
N PRO A 406 -26.74 -21.43 -4.22
CA PRO A 406 -27.56 -21.27 -3.01
C PRO A 406 -26.95 -21.88 -1.74
N GLN A 407 -26.25 -23.02 -1.88
CA GLN A 407 -25.57 -23.65 -0.75
C GLN A 407 -24.34 -22.86 -0.31
N ALA A 408 -23.59 -22.32 -1.26
CA ALA A 408 -22.44 -21.48 -0.98
C ALA A 408 -22.82 -20.15 -0.33
N GLN A 409 -23.99 -19.59 -0.65
CA GLN A 409 -24.51 -18.40 0.01
C GLN A 409 -24.68 -18.62 1.52
N LEU A 410 -25.25 -19.76 1.93
CA LEU A 410 -25.35 -20.12 3.36
C LEU A 410 -23.97 -20.20 4.03
N ILE A 411 -22.97 -20.71 3.32
CA ILE A 411 -21.60 -20.81 3.85
C ILE A 411 -20.96 -19.42 3.94
N SER A 412 -21.18 -18.55 2.94
CA SER A 412 -20.71 -17.16 2.91
C SER A 412 -21.28 -16.35 4.08
N GLU A 413 -22.58 -16.45 4.35
CA GLU A 413 -23.25 -15.80 5.49
C GLU A 413 -22.65 -16.22 6.85
N ALA A 414 -22.21 -17.47 6.98
CA ALA A 414 -21.56 -17.96 8.18
C ALA A 414 -20.14 -17.42 8.32
N LEU A 415 -19.39 -17.39 7.22
CA LEU A 415 -18.03 -16.85 7.20
C LEU A 415 -18.01 -15.36 7.52
N GLN A 416 -18.97 -14.57 7.03
CA GLN A 416 -19.07 -13.13 7.31
C GLN A 416 -19.03 -12.79 8.81
N LYS A 417 -19.50 -13.69 9.67
CA LYS A 417 -19.54 -13.51 11.14
C LYS A 417 -18.37 -14.20 11.86
N ASN A 418 -17.54 -14.95 11.15
CA ASN A 418 -16.49 -15.76 11.72
C ASN A 418 -15.13 -15.09 11.51
N GLU A 419 -14.43 -14.76 12.60
CA GLU A 419 -13.09 -14.17 12.59
C GLU A 419 -12.00 -15.19 13.00
N THR A 420 -12.35 -16.46 13.21
CA THR A 420 -11.44 -17.49 13.75
C THR A 420 -10.81 -18.38 12.68
N ILE A 421 -11.45 -18.51 11.50
CA ILE A 421 -10.94 -19.31 10.38
C ILE A 421 -10.03 -18.43 9.51
N TYR A 422 -8.71 -18.56 9.70
CA TYR A 422 -7.65 -17.86 8.96
C TYR A 422 -7.40 -18.43 7.55
N GLY A 423 -7.80 -19.67 7.30
CA GLY A 423 -7.70 -20.27 5.97
C GLY A 423 -8.95 -21.03 5.59
N PHE A 424 -9.58 -20.66 4.48
CA PHE A 424 -10.75 -21.31 3.95
C PHE A 424 -10.55 -21.60 2.46
N HIS A 425 -10.85 -22.82 2.03
CA HIS A 425 -10.81 -23.20 0.62
C HIS A 425 -12.17 -23.72 0.16
N PHE A 426 -12.59 -23.26 -1.01
CA PHE A 426 -13.87 -23.53 -1.65
C PHE A 426 -13.76 -23.74 -3.17
N GLU A 427 -12.54 -23.77 -3.71
CA GLU A 427 -12.22 -23.91 -5.12
C GLU A 427 -12.90 -25.13 -5.76
N GLY A 428 -13.26 -25.04 -7.04
CA GLY A 428 -13.77 -26.20 -7.79
C GLY A 428 -15.20 -26.63 -7.44
N ASN A 429 -15.92 -25.85 -6.63
CA ASN A 429 -17.35 -26.03 -6.38
C ASN A 429 -18.23 -25.36 -7.45
N GLN A 430 -18.06 -24.05 -7.66
CA GLN A 430 -18.62 -23.26 -8.75
C GLN A 430 -17.55 -22.32 -9.28
N GLN A 431 -17.53 -22.07 -10.59
CA GLN A 431 -16.48 -21.26 -11.22
C GLN A 431 -16.51 -19.78 -10.80
N GLU A 432 -17.68 -19.26 -10.42
CA GLU A 432 -17.86 -17.84 -10.10
C GLU A 432 -17.47 -17.48 -8.65
N LEU A 433 -17.32 -18.49 -7.79
CA LEU A 433 -17.09 -18.35 -6.35
C LEU A 433 -15.62 -18.50 -6.00
N PHE A 434 -15.11 -17.59 -5.18
CA PHE A 434 -13.75 -17.67 -4.65
C PHE A 434 -13.63 -16.96 -3.30
N VAL A 435 -12.56 -17.28 -2.56
CA VAL A 435 -12.19 -16.60 -1.31
C VAL A 435 -11.26 -15.42 -1.61
N ASN A 436 -11.69 -14.21 -1.25
CA ASN A 436 -10.93 -12.98 -1.47
C ASN A 436 -9.81 -12.78 -0.42
N PRO A 437 -8.92 -11.78 -0.59
CA PRO A 437 -7.86 -11.44 0.36
C PRO A 437 -8.28 -11.26 1.82
N ASN A 438 -9.51 -10.82 2.06
CA ASN A 438 -10.05 -10.61 3.40
C ASN A 438 -10.68 -11.88 4.00
N GLY A 439 -10.68 -13.00 3.25
CA GLY A 439 -11.23 -14.27 3.68
C GLY A 439 -12.74 -14.42 3.43
N PHE A 440 -13.40 -13.51 2.70
CA PHE A 440 -14.81 -13.65 2.35
C PHE A 440 -14.99 -14.57 1.14
N LEU A 441 -15.99 -15.46 1.21
CA LEU A 441 -16.47 -16.22 0.05
C LEU A 441 -17.43 -15.36 -0.77
N ILE A 442 -17.01 -14.94 -1.96
CA ILE A 442 -17.77 -14.01 -2.81
C ILE A 442 -18.02 -14.59 -4.19
N ASN A 443 -19.14 -14.19 -4.82
CA ASN A 443 -19.39 -14.40 -6.23
C ASN A 443 -18.80 -13.22 -7.02
N SER A 444 -17.74 -13.48 -7.78
CA SER A 444 -17.01 -12.49 -8.56
C SER A 444 -17.87 -11.70 -9.55
N VAL A 445 -18.83 -12.36 -10.21
CA VAL A 445 -19.69 -11.74 -11.22
C VAL A 445 -20.73 -10.86 -10.53
N GLN A 446 -21.35 -11.37 -9.46
CA GLN A 446 -22.34 -10.61 -8.70
C GLN A 446 -21.70 -9.43 -7.97
N SER A 447 -20.53 -9.58 -7.35
CA SER A 447 -19.86 -8.49 -6.64
C SER A 447 -19.46 -7.37 -7.59
N PHE A 448 -18.91 -7.72 -8.76
CA PHE A 448 -18.57 -6.74 -9.79
C PHE A 448 -19.82 -6.03 -10.32
N LYS A 449 -20.87 -6.78 -10.65
CA LYS A 449 -22.14 -6.20 -11.12
C LYS A 449 -22.79 -5.31 -10.07
N GLN A 450 -22.85 -5.73 -8.81
CA GLN A 450 -23.38 -4.91 -7.70
C GLN A 450 -22.58 -3.62 -7.52
N ARG A 451 -21.24 -3.69 -7.59
CA ARG A 451 -20.38 -2.50 -7.54
C ARG A 451 -20.68 -1.58 -8.73
N GLN A 452 -20.76 -2.10 -9.94
CA GLN A 452 -21.08 -1.31 -11.14
C GLN A 452 -22.48 -0.68 -11.08
N ASP A 453 -23.50 -1.46 -10.73
CA ASP A 453 -24.88 -0.97 -10.59
C ASP A 453 -24.97 0.11 -9.51
N LYS A 454 -24.26 -0.07 -8.39
CA LYS A 454 -24.18 0.93 -7.31
C LYS A 454 -23.45 2.19 -7.76
N LEU A 455 -22.33 2.05 -8.45
CA LEU A 455 -21.61 3.18 -9.04
C LEU A 455 -22.50 3.93 -10.04
N GLN A 456 -23.18 3.23 -10.95
CA GLN A 456 -24.11 3.84 -11.91
C GLN A 456 -25.27 4.56 -11.22
N LEU A 457 -25.82 3.99 -10.15
CA LEU A 457 -26.87 4.62 -9.35
C LEU A 457 -26.37 5.90 -8.69
N LEU A 458 -25.19 5.87 -8.07
CA LEU A 458 -24.56 7.03 -7.42
C LEU A 458 -24.13 8.11 -8.42
N TYR A 459 -23.73 7.73 -9.64
CA TYR A 459 -23.50 8.68 -10.73
C TYR A 459 -24.81 9.38 -11.17
N LYS A 460 -25.97 8.71 -11.09
CA LYS A 460 -27.29 9.30 -11.40
C LYS A 460 -27.84 10.16 -10.27
N GLN A 461 -27.52 9.84 -9.02
CA GLN A 461 -27.93 10.60 -7.83
C GLN A 461 -26.72 10.86 -6.93
N PRO A 462 -25.95 11.93 -7.23
CA PRO A 462 -24.84 12.38 -6.41
C PRO A 462 -25.20 12.55 -4.93
N GLN A 463 -24.69 11.68 -4.07
CA GLN A 463 -24.41 12.03 -2.67
C GLN A 463 -22.89 12.12 -2.53
N TYR A 464 -22.27 13.24 -2.93
CA TYR A 464 -20.79 13.32 -2.90
C TYR A 464 -20.17 14.71 -2.72
N PHE A 465 -18.97 14.70 -2.14
CA PHE A 465 -17.91 15.69 -2.35
C PHE A 465 -17.41 15.58 -3.79
N LYS A 466 -17.43 16.67 -4.55
CA LYS A 466 -16.61 16.74 -5.77
C LYS A 466 -15.15 16.92 -5.38
N LEU A 467 -14.31 16.02 -5.86
CA LEU A 467 -12.85 16.12 -5.76
C LEU A 467 -12.25 16.87 -6.95
N LEU A 468 -13.06 17.14 -8.00
CA LEU A 468 -12.68 17.87 -9.20
C LEU A 468 -13.67 19.00 -9.50
N ASP A 469 -13.14 20.20 -9.72
CA ASP A 469 -13.87 21.37 -10.27
C ASP A 469 -14.01 21.31 -11.79
N GLU A 470 -13.39 20.32 -12.44
CA GLU A 470 -13.41 20.18 -13.89
C GLU A 470 -14.66 19.41 -14.37
N PRO A 471 -15.42 19.96 -15.34
CA PRO A 471 -16.53 19.24 -15.95
C PRO A 471 -16.00 18.06 -16.78
N LYS A 472 -16.37 16.82 -16.39
CA LYS A 472 -16.02 15.62 -17.17
C LYS A 472 -16.66 15.67 -18.55
N LYS A 473 -15.84 15.41 -19.59
CA LYS A 473 -16.30 14.96 -20.92
C LYS A 473 -16.94 13.58 -20.79
N GLU A 474 -18.11 13.39 -21.39
CA GLU A 474 -19.00 12.22 -21.30
C GLU A 474 -18.44 10.87 -21.80
N ASN A 475 -17.15 10.73 -22.08
CA ASN A 475 -16.58 9.51 -22.65
C ASN A 475 -15.73 8.73 -21.64
N LEU A 476 -16.39 8.13 -20.65
CA LEU A 476 -15.84 6.99 -19.89
C LEU A 476 -16.81 5.80 -20.00
N LEU A 477 -16.97 5.30 -21.22
CA LEU A 477 -17.24 3.88 -21.40
C LEU A 477 -16.02 3.16 -20.80
N MET A 478 -16.17 2.64 -19.57
CA MET A 478 -15.24 1.68 -18.97
C MET A 478 -14.99 0.58 -20.00
N LYS A 479 -13.89 0.70 -20.77
CA LYS A 479 -13.35 -0.43 -21.51
C LYS A 479 -13.20 -1.54 -20.50
N ARG A 480 -13.69 -2.74 -20.83
CA ARG A 480 -13.51 -3.96 -20.05
C ARG A 480 -12.08 -3.94 -19.50
N GLU A 481 -11.94 -3.68 -18.20
CA GLU A 481 -10.67 -3.85 -17.54
C GLU A 481 -10.31 -5.30 -17.79
N GLU A 482 -9.20 -5.52 -18.52
CA GLU A 482 -8.48 -6.77 -18.41
C GLU A 482 -8.08 -6.85 -16.94
N ILE A 483 -8.95 -7.49 -16.16
CA ILE A 483 -8.70 -7.89 -14.78
C ILE A 483 -7.28 -8.42 -14.79
N LEU A 484 -6.41 -7.90 -13.94
CA LEU A 484 -5.05 -8.40 -13.75
C LEU A 484 -5.10 -9.91 -13.46
N ILE A 485 -5.03 -10.69 -14.54
CA ILE A 485 -5.01 -12.14 -14.56
C ILE A 485 -3.61 -12.48 -14.09
N MET A 486 -3.45 -12.71 -12.78
CA MET A 486 -2.16 -13.05 -12.21
C MET A 486 -1.86 -14.54 -12.43
N PRO A 487 -0.88 -14.90 -13.27
CA PRO A 487 -0.52 -16.30 -13.47
C PRO A 487 0.23 -16.80 -12.23
N PHE A 488 -0.37 -17.72 -11.48
CA PHE A 488 0.32 -18.37 -10.37
C PHE A 488 0.40 -19.88 -10.57
N SER A 489 1.63 -20.39 -10.54
CA SER A 489 1.89 -21.77 -10.13
C SER A 489 1.93 -21.82 -8.60
N ARG A 490 0.80 -22.11 -7.94
CA ARG A 490 0.76 -22.25 -6.47
C ARG A 490 1.09 -23.68 -6.05
N SER A 491 1.85 -23.75 -4.98
CA SER A 491 2.39 -24.97 -4.42
C SER A 491 1.98 -24.98 -2.93
N ARG A 492 0.89 -25.69 -2.59
CA ARG A 492 0.30 -25.64 -1.24
C ARG A 492 1.08 -26.57 -0.29
N LYS A 493 1.41 -26.10 0.90
CA LYS A 493 1.97 -26.94 1.98
C LYS A 493 1.26 -26.64 3.29
N ILE A 494 0.39 -27.54 3.73
CA ILE A 494 -0.08 -27.56 5.12
C ILE A 494 0.89 -28.47 5.86
N ARG A 495 1.57 -27.93 6.88
CA ARG A 495 2.61 -28.56 7.73
C ARG A 495 2.83 -30.07 7.45
N SER A 496 3.76 -30.35 6.53
CA SER A 496 4.34 -31.65 6.20
C SER A 496 3.55 -32.65 5.32
N THR A 497 2.46 -32.26 4.65
CA THR A 497 1.94 -33.04 3.50
C THR A 497 2.62 -32.61 2.18
N LYS A 498 2.69 -33.50 1.19
CA LYS A 498 3.33 -33.22 -0.11
C LYS A 498 2.65 -32.04 -0.81
N LEU A 499 3.45 -31.33 -1.61
CA LEU A 499 3.03 -30.27 -2.54
C LEU A 499 1.83 -30.71 -3.37
N ASN A 500 0.66 -30.10 -3.15
CA ASN A 500 -0.42 -30.16 -4.13
C ASN A 500 -0.05 -29.18 -5.25
N LYS A 501 0.40 -29.71 -6.40
CA LYS A 501 0.56 -28.94 -7.64
C LYS A 501 -0.85 -28.69 -8.19
N GLN A 502 -1.30 -27.44 -8.20
CA GLN A 502 -2.54 -27.11 -8.90
C GLN A 502 -2.26 -27.13 -10.41
N ASN A 503 -3.13 -27.79 -11.17
CA ASN A 503 -3.18 -27.57 -12.61
C ASN A 503 -3.76 -26.19 -12.86
N PHE A 504 -3.12 -25.42 -13.73
CA PHE A 504 -3.59 -24.10 -14.17
C PHE A 504 -5.04 -24.22 -14.68
N ASN A 505 -5.97 -23.48 -14.06
CA ASN A 505 -7.23 -23.13 -14.71
C ASN A 505 -6.98 -21.84 -15.50
N GLU A 506 -7.45 -21.79 -16.76
CA GLU A 506 -7.31 -20.66 -17.69
C GLU A 506 -7.95 -19.35 -17.17
N ILE A 507 -8.66 -19.41 -16.04
CA ILE A 507 -9.23 -18.26 -15.32
C ILE A 507 -8.58 -18.21 -13.93
N ASN A 508 -7.58 -17.34 -13.76
CA ASN A 508 -6.74 -17.15 -12.55
C ASN A 508 -7.51 -16.65 -11.30
N ARG A 509 -8.52 -17.38 -10.81
CA ARG A 509 -9.27 -17.07 -9.57
C ARG A 509 -9.16 -18.23 -8.59
N LEU A 510 -7.97 -18.39 -8.02
CA LEU A 510 -7.72 -19.34 -6.93
C LEU A 510 -8.10 -18.70 -5.60
N ASP A 511 -8.58 -19.51 -4.65
CA ASP A 511 -8.86 -19.05 -3.30
C ASP A 511 -7.62 -18.45 -2.63
N THR A 512 -7.85 -17.41 -1.86
CA THR A 512 -6.82 -16.79 -1.03
C THR A 512 -6.83 -17.39 0.36
N CYS A 513 -5.70 -17.94 0.80
CA CYS A 513 -5.57 -18.56 2.12
C CYS A 513 -4.33 -18.08 2.86
N TRP A 514 -4.53 -17.34 3.96
CA TRP A 514 -3.42 -16.74 4.72
C TRP A 514 -2.44 -17.78 5.25
N ILE A 515 -2.94 -18.94 5.68
CA ILE A 515 -2.13 -20.03 6.23
C ILE A 515 -1.31 -20.72 5.13
N CYS A 516 -1.97 -21.15 4.06
CA CYS A 516 -1.33 -21.99 3.03
C CYS A 516 -0.34 -21.22 2.16
N GLU A 517 -0.61 -19.92 1.95
CA GLU A 517 0.26 -19.08 1.13
C GLU A 517 1.35 -18.42 1.96
N GLY A 518 1.16 -18.28 3.28
CA GLY A 518 2.12 -17.65 4.18
C GLY A 518 2.01 -16.13 4.22
N TRP A 519 0.78 -15.63 4.28
CA TRP A 519 0.50 -14.19 4.40
C TRP A 519 1.10 -13.62 5.69
N GLN A 520 1.35 -12.32 5.67
CA GLN A 520 2.10 -11.64 6.72
C GLN A 520 1.41 -10.38 7.19
N GLU A 521 1.54 -10.11 8.47
CA GLU A 521 1.03 -8.88 9.07
C GLU A 521 2.03 -7.75 8.86
N ILE A 522 1.56 -6.65 8.30
CA ILE A 522 2.35 -5.45 8.03
C ILE A 522 1.65 -4.24 8.65
N LYS A 523 2.41 -3.43 9.37
CA LYS A 523 1.99 -2.12 9.86
C LYS A 523 2.44 -1.05 8.88
N PHE A 524 1.48 -0.28 8.36
CA PHE A 524 1.70 0.91 7.55
C PHE A 524 1.50 2.13 8.43
N GLU A 525 2.36 3.12 8.30
CA GLU A 525 2.38 4.31 9.15
C GLU A 525 2.35 5.58 8.30
N TRP A 526 1.81 6.66 8.85
CA TRP A 526 1.80 7.98 8.28
C TRP A 526 2.04 9.01 9.40
N THR A 527 3.11 9.79 9.25
CA THR A 527 3.49 10.83 10.21
C THR A 527 3.35 12.20 9.56
N ALA A 528 2.58 13.09 10.18
CA ALA A 528 2.35 14.45 9.66
C ALA A 528 3.69 15.20 9.45
N HIS A 529 3.78 16.02 8.40
CA HIS A 529 4.97 16.78 7.96
C HIS A 529 6.16 15.95 7.45
N LYS A 530 6.27 14.68 7.85
CA LYS A 530 7.30 13.76 7.38
C LYS A 530 6.82 12.99 6.14
N SER A 531 5.66 12.34 6.24
CA SER A 531 5.06 11.57 5.16
C SER A 531 4.34 12.46 4.13
N GLY A 532 3.80 13.61 4.55
CA GLY A 532 3.19 14.56 3.63
C GLY A 532 2.32 15.59 4.33
N SER A 533 1.43 16.20 3.55
CA SER A 533 0.57 17.32 3.93
C SER A 533 -0.72 16.95 4.69
N LEU A 534 -0.96 15.65 4.96
CA LEU A 534 -2.12 15.21 5.75
C LEU A 534 -1.80 15.24 7.23
N TYR A 535 -2.56 16.02 7.99
CA TYR A 535 -2.37 16.23 9.44
C TYR A 535 -3.59 15.80 10.29
N ASN A 536 -4.79 15.75 9.71
CA ASN A 536 -6.04 15.44 10.42
C ASN A 536 -6.75 14.21 9.84
N GLU A 537 -7.54 13.53 10.68
CA GLU A 537 -8.50 12.50 10.25
C GLU A 537 -9.55 13.09 9.28
N PRO A 538 -10.04 12.30 8.30
CA PRO A 538 -9.71 10.91 8.03
C PRO A 538 -8.56 10.78 7.03
N ILE A 539 -7.63 9.86 7.31
CA ILE A 539 -6.64 9.39 6.34
C ILE A 539 -7.03 7.97 5.95
N PHE A 540 -7.14 7.72 4.65
CA PHE A 540 -7.38 6.39 4.10
C PHE A 540 -6.15 5.89 3.36
N ILE A 541 -5.88 4.59 3.47
CA ILE A 541 -4.87 3.86 2.71
C ILE A 541 -5.55 2.98 1.66
N HIS A 542 -4.93 2.87 0.47
CA HIS A 542 -5.44 2.14 -0.68
C HIS A 542 -4.42 1.12 -1.18
N PHE A 543 -4.79 -0.15 -1.32
CA PHE A 543 -3.89 -1.23 -1.79
C PHE A 543 -4.28 -1.77 -3.16
N ASP A 544 -3.29 -2.06 -4.01
CA ASP A 544 -3.48 -2.62 -5.35
C ASP A 544 -4.17 -4.00 -5.34
N PHE A 545 -3.79 -4.90 -4.44
CA PHE A 545 -4.36 -6.24 -4.32
C PHE A 545 -5.80 -6.28 -3.77
N GLU A 546 -6.34 -5.12 -3.35
CA GLU A 546 -7.74 -4.95 -2.93
C GLU A 546 -8.50 -3.96 -3.83
N GLU A 547 -8.08 -3.83 -5.09
CA GLU A 547 -8.71 -2.93 -6.08
C GLU A 547 -8.79 -1.47 -5.58
N TYR A 548 -7.77 -1.04 -4.83
CA TYR A 548 -7.64 0.29 -4.23
C TYR A 548 -8.85 0.71 -3.37
N ARG A 549 -9.51 -0.24 -2.71
CA ARG A 549 -10.55 0.06 -1.73
C ARG A 549 -10.01 0.96 -0.60
N PRO A 550 -10.73 2.02 -0.20
CA PRO A 550 -10.31 2.90 0.90
C PRO A 550 -10.42 2.19 2.25
N LEU A 551 -9.35 2.22 3.04
CA LEU A 551 -9.29 1.68 4.39
C LEU A 551 -8.90 2.78 5.37
N LEU A 552 -9.76 3.04 6.36
CA LEU A 552 -9.54 4.11 7.33
C LEU A 552 -8.35 3.77 8.25
N MET A 553 -7.38 4.68 8.36
CA MET A 553 -6.27 4.57 9.30
C MET A 553 -6.68 4.99 10.71
N THR A 554 -6.05 4.41 11.72
CA THR A 554 -6.27 4.75 13.13
C THR A 554 -5.23 5.76 13.59
N PHE A 555 -5.66 6.84 14.26
CA PHE A 555 -4.76 7.81 14.86
C PHE A 555 -4.43 7.47 16.33
N LEU A 556 -3.14 7.39 16.66
CA LEU A 556 -2.66 7.18 18.03
C LEU A 556 -1.25 7.78 18.19
N ASN A 557 -0.97 8.46 19.31
CA ASN A 557 0.36 9.01 19.62
C ASN A 557 0.95 9.95 18.53
N ASN A 558 0.13 10.81 17.92
CA ASN A 558 0.51 11.70 16.81
C ASN A 558 0.94 10.99 15.51
N GLU A 559 0.60 9.71 15.36
CA GLU A 559 0.84 8.94 14.13
C GLU A 559 -0.43 8.24 13.68
N PHE A 560 -0.61 8.16 12.37
CA PHE A 560 -1.65 7.35 11.77
C PHE A 560 -1.05 6.01 11.42
N PHE A 561 -1.74 4.92 11.73
CA PHE A 561 -1.30 3.60 11.33
C PHE A 561 -2.45 2.70 10.89
N TYR A 562 -2.12 1.70 10.10
CA TYR A 562 -3.03 0.64 9.70
C TYR A 562 -2.28 -0.68 9.62
N VAL A 563 -2.81 -1.72 10.28
CA VAL A 563 -2.22 -3.05 10.28
C VAL A 563 -3.03 -3.95 9.36
N LYS A 564 -2.38 -4.65 8.44
CA LYS A 564 -3.05 -5.46 7.42
C LYS A 564 -2.30 -6.75 7.13
N MET A 565 -3.07 -7.80 6.86
CA MET A 565 -2.54 -9.04 6.29
C MET A 565 -2.32 -8.88 4.79
N CYS A 566 -1.09 -9.15 4.36
CA CYS A 566 -0.64 -8.90 3.01
C CYS A 566 -0.07 -10.17 2.33
N PRO A 567 -0.17 -10.24 0.99
CA PRO A 567 0.28 -11.40 0.23
C PRO A 567 1.82 -11.55 0.27
N PRO A 568 2.36 -12.77 0.37
CA PRO A 568 3.79 -13.01 0.39
C PRO A 568 4.39 -12.99 -1.03
N ASN A 569 5.70 -12.71 -1.12
CA ASN A 569 6.50 -12.71 -2.36
C ASN A 569 5.95 -11.77 -3.45
N LYS A 570 5.39 -10.61 -3.06
CA LYS A 570 4.92 -9.57 -3.99
C LYS A 570 5.37 -8.18 -3.55
N GLU A 571 5.55 -7.32 -4.55
CA GLU A 571 5.53 -5.88 -4.35
C GLU A 571 4.09 -5.44 -4.08
N ILE A 572 3.88 -4.74 -2.97
CA ILE A 572 2.59 -4.17 -2.61
C ILE A 572 2.65 -2.69 -2.96
N HIS A 573 1.70 -2.23 -3.75
CA HIS A 573 1.58 -0.83 -4.13
C HIS A 573 0.43 -0.16 -3.40
N TYR A 574 0.68 1.02 -2.84
CA TYR A 574 -0.31 1.75 -2.06
C TYR A 574 -0.12 3.26 -2.09
N PHE A 575 -1.17 3.99 -1.71
CA PHE A 575 -1.16 5.43 -1.55
C PHE A 575 -2.19 5.87 -0.50
N PHE A 576 -2.16 7.16 -0.16
CA PHE A 576 -3.00 7.75 0.88
C PHE A 576 -3.93 8.81 0.31
N THR A 577 -5.10 8.95 0.92
CA THR A 577 -6.09 9.96 0.55
C THR A 577 -6.74 10.60 1.77
N ASN A 578 -7.24 11.82 1.57
CA ASN A 578 -8.21 12.46 2.43
C ASN A 578 -9.31 13.08 1.54
N PRO A 579 -10.52 12.50 1.50
CA PRO A 579 -11.60 12.98 0.62
C PRO A 579 -12.15 14.36 1.01
N ILE A 580 -12.02 14.76 2.27
CA ILE A 580 -12.48 16.06 2.76
C ILE A 580 -11.60 17.16 2.17
N LEU A 581 -10.28 16.99 2.30
CA LEU A 581 -9.26 17.90 1.80
C LEU A 581 -9.00 17.79 0.29
N SER A 582 -9.64 16.83 -0.39
CA SER A 582 -9.37 16.53 -1.81
C SER A 582 -7.90 16.19 -2.10
N ILE A 583 -7.21 15.52 -1.17
CA ILE A 583 -5.79 15.17 -1.31
C ILE A 583 -5.65 13.68 -1.62
N GLN A 584 -4.78 13.37 -2.58
CA GLN A 584 -4.35 12.02 -2.94
C GLN A 584 -2.85 12.06 -3.23
N GLN A 585 -2.05 11.33 -2.46
CA GLN A 585 -0.58 11.38 -2.57
C GLN A 585 0.09 10.11 -2.01
N PRO A 586 1.31 9.77 -2.47
CA PRO A 586 2.18 8.83 -1.78
C PRO A 586 2.79 9.47 -0.51
N ALA A 587 3.21 8.65 0.44
CA ALA A 587 4.04 9.06 1.57
C ALA A 587 5.48 9.33 1.11
N MET A 588 5.96 10.56 1.32
CA MET A 588 7.26 11.05 0.85
C MET A 588 8.45 10.48 1.61
N ASP A 589 8.24 9.96 2.82
CA ASP A 589 9.29 9.36 3.65
C ASP A 589 9.40 7.83 3.48
N GLN A 590 8.68 7.26 2.50
CA GLN A 590 8.66 5.84 2.19
C GLN A 590 9.14 5.58 0.76
N ASN A 591 9.39 4.32 0.41
CA ASN A 591 9.83 3.97 -0.95
C ASN A 591 8.73 4.30 -1.97
N ILE A 592 9.06 5.08 -2.98
CA ILE A 592 8.16 5.49 -4.07
C ILE A 592 8.64 4.90 -5.39
N LYS A 593 7.71 4.44 -6.23
CA LYS A 593 7.97 3.98 -7.60
C LYS A 593 7.08 4.74 -8.57
N GLN A 594 7.65 5.07 -9.73
CA GLN A 594 6.87 5.67 -10.82
C GLN A 594 5.95 4.62 -11.45
N MET A 595 4.67 4.95 -11.51
CA MET A 595 3.63 4.08 -12.06
C MET A 595 2.45 4.92 -12.49
N ASN A 596 1.91 4.66 -13.69
CA ASN A 596 0.78 5.41 -14.21
C ASN A 596 -0.53 4.71 -13.80
N ILE A 597 -1.15 5.22 -12.75
CA ILE A 597 -2.43 4.75 -12.23
C ILE A 597 -3.53 5.66 -12.77
N GLN A 598 -4.41 5.08 -13.57
CA GLN A 598 -5.60 5.78 -14.07
C GLN A 598 -6.51 6.19 -12.91
N SER A 599 -7.39 7.18 -13.14
CA SER A 599 -8.41 7.60 -12.18
C SER A 599 -9.33 6.42 -11.84
N ILE A 600 -9.15 5.83 -10.65
CA ILE A 600 -10.01 4.74 -10.16
C ILE A 600 -11.06 5.35 -9.23
N PRO A 601 -12.38 5.19 -9.51
CA PRO A 601 -13.41 5.61 -8.58
C PRO A 601 -13.49 4.66 -7.39
N PHE A 602 -13.54 5.23 -6.19
CA PHE A 602 -13.70 4.48 -4.95
C PHE A 602 -14.90 5.00 -4.14
N LEU A 603 -15.46 4.10 -3.31
CA LEU A 603 -16.58 4.37 -2.44
C LEU A 603 -16.12 4.44 -0.99
N TYR A 604 -16.24 5.61 -0.35
CA TYR A 604 -16.02 5.73 1.09
C TYR A 604 -17.27 5.31 1.86
N ASN A 605 -17.07 4.51 2.91
CA ASN A 605 -18.15 3.87 3.70
C ASN A 605 -19.20 3.13 2.86
N ASP A 606 -18.85 2.73 1.65
CA ASP A 606 -19.79 2.20 0.65
C ASP A 606 -20.94 3.18 0.28
N GLU A 607 -20.88 4.46 0.63
CA GLU A 607 -21.97 5.44 0.45
C GLU A 607 -21.55 6.62 -0.42
N ILE A 608 -20.32 7.12 -0.24
CA ILE A 608 -19.85 8.35 -0.91
C ILE A 608 -18.94 7.98 -2.08
N LEU A 609 -19.36 8.37 -3.27
CA LEU A 609 -18.57 8.20 -4.49
C LEU A 609 -17.54 9.30 -4.63
N VAL A 610 -16.29 8.89 -4.81
CA VAL A 610 -15.19 9.80 -5.10
C VAL A 610 -14.43 9.29 -6.33
N ASP A 611 -14.27 10.17 -7.31
CA ASP A 611 -13.41 9.94 -8.45
C ASP A 611 -11.94 10.15 -8.01
N GLY A 612 -11.11 9.11 -8.10
CA GLY A 612 -9.68 9.23 -7.82
C GLY A 612 -8.95 10.06 -8.87
N ASN A 613 -7.87 10.73 -8.47
CA ASN A 613 -6.97 11.42 -9.39
C ASN A 613 -6.06 10.43 -10.12
N VAL A 614 -5.65 10.79 -11.34
CA VAL A 614 -4.54 10.11 -12.02
C VAL A 614 -3.27 10.31 -11.19
N MET A 615 -2.50 9.25 -10.99
CA MET A 615 -1.23 9.31 -10.27
C MET A 615 -0.09 8.74 -11.09
N ASP A 616 1.06 9.39 -10.98
CA ASP A 616 2.31 8.95 -11.62
C ASP A 616 3.27 8.26 -10.63
N GLN A 617 2.93 8.27 -9.34
CA GLN A 617 3.78 7.77 -8.26
C GLN A 617 2.97 7.07 -7.17
N VAL A 618 3.48 5.96 -6.66
CA VAL A 618 2.91 5.22 -5.52
C VAL A 618 3.98 4.69 -4.57
N ASN A 619 3.59 4.44 -3.33
CA ASN A 619 4.46 3.76 -2.39
C ASN A 619 4.59 2.28 -2.72
N VAL A 620 5.76 1.71 -2.43
CA VAL A 620 6.07 0.30 -2.66
C VAL A 620 6.61 -0.34 -1.40
N TYR A 621 6.00 -1.45 -1.02
CA TYR A 621 6.52 -2.32 0.03
C TYR A 621 7.00 -3.65 -0.56
N HIS A 622 8.22 -4.03 -0.22
CA HIS A 622 8.81 -5.32 -0.58
C HIS A 622 9.42 -5.96 0.67
N LYS A 623 9.10 -7.23 0.95
CA LYS A 623 9.67 -7.96 2.11
C LYS A 623 10.23 -9.31 1.72
N ASN A 624 11.38 -9.62 2.28
CA ASN A 624 12.17 -10.83 2.02
C ASN A 624 12.10 -11.89 3.14
N ASP A 625 11.47 -11.60 4.27
CA ASP A 625 11.51 -12.49 5.45
C ASP A 625 10.26 -13.33 5.61
N LYS A 626 10.43 -14.59 6.06
CA LYS A 626 9.34 -15.50 6.40
C LYS A 626 8.86 -15.22 7.83
N GLN A 627 7.72 -14.55 7.98
CA GLN A 627 7.02 -14.47 9.26
C GLN A 627 6.23 -15.76 9.51
N ARG A 628 6.28 -16.28 10.75
CA ARG A 628 5.41 -17.37 11.17
C ARG A 628 4.06 -16.79 11.60
N LEU A 629 2.96 -17.26 11.02
CA LEU A 629 1.61 -16.81 11.35
C LEU A 629 1.11 -17.35 12.71
N PHE A 630 1.56 -18.56 13.09
CA PHE A 630 1.16 -19.24 14.32
C PHE A 630 2.36 -19.82 15.07
N ASP A 631 2.36 -19.74 16.40
CA ASP A 631 3.09 -20.67 17.24
C ASP A 631 2.18 -21.85 17.59
N LYS A 632 2.48 -23.02 17.00
CA LYS A 632 1.57 -24.18 16.97
C LYS A 632 0.19 -23.81 16.42
N TYR A 633 -0.81 -23.55 17.27
CA TYR A 633 -2.19 -23.18 16.91
C TYR A 633 -2.61 -21.83 17.51
N MET A 634 -1.71 -21.10 18.16
CA MET A 634 -1.97 -19.76 18.68
C MET A 634 -1.55 -18.72 17.64
N PRO A 635 -2.46 -17.84 17.19
CA PRO A 635 -2.12 -16.80 16.22
C PRO A 635 -1.10 -15.84 16.85
N MET A 636 -0.06 -15.49 16.09
CA MET A 636 0.94 -14.48 16.49
C MET A 636 0.71 -13.13 15.80
N VAL A 637 -0.45 -12.97 15.17
CA VAL A 637 -0.88 -11.76 14.47
C VAL A 637 -2.11 -11.17 15.15
N GLN A 638 -2.25 -9.86 15.04
CA GLN A 638 -3.38 -9.09 15.55
C GLN A 638 -4.54 -9.07 14.54
N CYS A 639 -4.24 -8.98 13.25
CA CYS A 639 -5.23 -8.97 12.19
C CYS A 639 -6.04 -10.27 12.17
N LYS A 640 -7.36 -10.13 12.06
CA LYS A 640 -8.26 -11.26 11.88
C LYS A 640 -8.89 -11.25 10.49
N PRO A 641 -9.21 -12.43 9.93
CA PRO A 641 -9.96 -12.50 8.68
C PRO A 641 -11.36 -11.93 8.87
N ARG A 642 -11.86 -11.23 7.84
CA ARG A 642 -13.23 -10.70 7.76
C ARG A 642 -13.58 -9.69 8.86
N GLU A 643 -12.60 -8.94 9.38
CA GLU A 643 -12.86 -7.84 10.31
C GLU A 643 -13.79 -6.78 9.69
N PRO A 644 -14.74 -6.23 10.48
CA PRO A 644 -15.60 -5.16 10.03
C PRO A 644 -14.74 -3.93 9.71
N LEU A 645 -15.00 -3.30 8.57
CA LEU A 645 -14.31 -2.08 8.20
C LEU A 645 -14.74 -0.92 9.09
N ALA A 646 -13.76 -0.18 9.61
CA ALA A 646 -14.01 1.07 10.29
C ALA A 646 -14.67 2.06 9.31
N LYS A 647 -15.75 2.69 9.76
CA LYS A 647 -16.47 3.73 9.01
C LYS A 647 -16.17 5.09 9.61
N PHE A 648 -16.04 6.09 8.77
CA PHE A 648 -15.84 7.47 9.20
C PHE A 648 -17.11 8.29 9.00
N ASP A 649 -17.66 8.95 10.03
CA ASP A 649 -18.89 9.73 9.83
C ASP A 649 -18.63 10.96 8.95
N PHE A 650 -19.18 10.93 7.74
CA PHE A 650 -19.08 12.03 6.79
C PHE A 650 -20.20 13.07 6.94
N SER A 651 -21.22 12.79 7.76
CA SER A 651 -22.38 13.67 7.97
C SER A 651 -22.02 15.13 8.29
N PRO A 652 -20.99 15.43 9.11
CA PRO A 652 -20.60 16.80 9.42
C PRO A 652 -20.09 17.59 8.20
N TYR A 653 -19.57 16.90 7.20
CA TYR A 653 -18.91 17.50 6.05
C TYR A 653 -19.86 17.62 4.86
N LEU A 654 -20.90 16.76 4.80
CA LEU A 654 -21.90 16.75 3.74
C LEU A 654 -22.72 18.04 3.85
N ASN A 655 -22.79 18.83 2.76
CA ASN A 655 -23.44 20.14 2.62
C ASN A 655 -22.59 21.39 2.88
N ILE A 656 -21.29 21.27 3.16
CA ILE A 656 -20.39 22.44 3.12
C ILE A 656 -20.16 22.80 1.65
N LYS A 657 -20.68 23.95 1.20
CA LYS A 657 -20.32 24.49 -0.13
C LYS A 657 -18.81 24.72 -0.15
N LYS A 658 -18.04 23.84 -0.80
CA LYS A 658 -16.64 24.08 -1.12
C LYS A 658 -16.57 25.38 -1.94
N HIS A 659 -16.12 26.46 -1.31
CA HIS A 659 -15.83 27.68 -2.03
C HIS A 659 -14.47 27.48 -2.70
N CYS A 660 -14.46 27.26 -4.01
CA CYS A 660 -13.20 27.12 -4.75
C CYS A 660 -12.52 28.49 -4.72
N TRP A 661 -11.39 28.55 -4.03
CA TRP A 661 -10.62 29.77 -3.89
C TRP A 661 -10.04 30.17 -5.25
N SER A 662 -10.31 31.40 -5.67
CA SER A 662 -9.71 32.01 -6.86
C SER A 662 -9.31 33.43 -6.54
N VAL A 663 -8.30 33.97 -7.25
CA VAL A 663 -7.85 35.35 -7.05
C VAL A 663 -9.01 36.34 -7.23
N GLU A 664 -9.92 36.07 -8.17
CA GLU A 664 -11.10 36.90 -8.48
C GLU A 664 -12.11 36.99 -7.33
N ASN A 665 -12.10 36.01 -6.41
CA ASN A 665 -12.95 35.93 -5.24
C ASN A 665 -12.18 36.13 -3.92
N SER A 666 -10.92 36.57 -3.99
CA SER A 666 -10.03 36.77 -2.84
C SER A 666 -9.83 38.26 -2.52
N ILE A 667 -9.12 38.57 -1.42
CA ILE A 667 -8.68 39.94 -1.12
C ILE A 667 -7.76 40.52 -2.22
N PHE A 668 -7.13 39.66 -3.02
CA PHE A 668 -6.22 40.04 -4.09
C PHE A 668 -6.93 40.34 -5.41
N LYS A 669 -8.27 40.32 -5.46
CA LYS A 669 -9.07 40.58 -6.67
C LYS A 669 -8.65 41.84 -7.44
N HIS A 670 -8.24 42.89 -6.72
CA HIS A 670 -7.84 44.17 -7.30
C HIS A 670 -6.32 44.30 -7.51
N PHE A 671 -5.54 43.27 -7.18
CA PHE A 671 -4.10 43.25 -7.45
C PHE A 671 -3.85 42.81 -8.89
N GLN A 672 -3.25 43.69 -9.70
CA GLN A 672 -2.94 43.38 -11.09
C GLN A 672 -1.69 42.47 -11.17
N PRO A 673 -1.78 41.25 -11.72
CA PRO A 673 -0.64 40.36 -11.87
C PRO A 673 0.33 40.86 -12.94
N ASP A 674 1.63 40.55 -12.76
CA ASP A 674 2.63 40.78 -13.80
C ASP A 674 2.47 39.72 -14.90
N THR A 675 1.84 40.09 -16.02
CA THR A 675 1.71 39.22 -17.18
C THR A 675 2.87 39.45 -18.16
N PRO A 676 3.26 38.46 -18.98
CA PRO A 676 4.25 38.68 -20.04
C PRO A 676 3.88 39.82 -20.99
N SER A 677 2.58 40.00 -21.26
CA SER A 677 2.07 41.14 -22.06
C SER A 677 2.35 42.48 -21.40
N LEU A 678 2.12 42.59 -20.08
CA LEU A 678 2.38 43.83 -19.34
C LEU A 678 3.87 44.19 -19.35
N ILE A 679 4.75 43.20 -19.18
CA ILE A 679 6.20 43.42 -19.22
C ILE A 679 6.63 43.87 -20.62
N ASP A 680 6.06 43.27 -21.67
CA ASP A 680 6.29 43.68 -23.05
C ASP A 680 5.78 45.11 -23.32
N GLU A 681 4.65 45.50 -22.75
CA GLU A 681 4.13 46.87 -22.83
C GLU A 681 5.03 47.89 -22.10
N CYS A 682 5.63 47.48 -20.98
CA CYS A 682 6.64 48.29 -20.27
C CYS A 682 7.89 48.45 -21.12
N PHE A 683 8.36 47.38 -21.78
CA PHE A 683 9.49 47.45 -22.70
C PHE A 683 9.23 48.43 -23.84
N GLU A 684 8.06 48.37 -24.48
CA GLU A 684 7.72 49.28 -25.59
C GLU A 684 7.68 50.74 -25.14
N PHE A 685 7.11 51.00 -23.95
CA PHE A 685 7.09 52.34 -23.37
C PHE A 685 8.51 52.84 -23.05
N ASP A 686 9.32 52.02 -22.40
CA ASP A 686 10.68 52.38 -22.02
C ASP A 686 11.58 52.57 -23.25
N PHE A 687 11.44 51.72 -24.27
CA PHE A 687 12.18 51.83 -25.52
C PHE A 687 11.84 53.13 -26.27
N GLN A 688 10.55 53.48 -26.37
CA GLN A 688 10.09 54.73 -27.01
C GLN A 688 10.62 55.98 -26.30
N ASN A 689 10.75 55.94 -24.97
CA ASN A 689 11.22 57.06 -24.16
C ASN A 689 12.75 57.02 -23.92
N SER A 690 13.45 56.02 -24.43
CA SER A 690 14.92 55.92 -24.37
C SER A 690 15.59 56.58 -25.58
N LYS A 691 16.89 56.86 -25.49
CA LYS A 691 17.67 57.35 -26.64
C LYS A 691 18.28 56.23 -27.50
N VAL A 692 17.85 54.98 -27.32
CA VAL A 692 18.43 53.80 -28.00
C VAL A 692 18.41 53.95 -29.53
N THR A 693 17.33 54.50 -30.10
CA THR A 693 17.22 54.75 -31.55
C THR A 693 18.27 55.72 -32.10
N ARG A 694 18.85 56.59 -31.26
CA ARG A 694 19.92 57.52 -31.66
C ARG A 694 21.32 56.91 -31.53
N LEU A 695 21.46 55.79 -30.82
CA LEU A 695 22.73 55.14 -30.51
C LEU A 695 23.07 53.98 -31.46
N VAL A 696 22.11 53.58 -32.30
CA VAL A 696 22.17 52.36 -33.11
C VAL A 696 21.84 52.68 -34.57
N LYS A 697 22.39 51.91 -35.52
CA LYS A 697 22.13 52.07 -36.96
C LYS A 697 20.71 51.59 -37.32
N ASP A 698 20.02 52.32 -38.18
CA ASP A 698 18.64 52.00 -38.62
C ASP A 698 18.51 50.60 -39.25
N THR A 699 19.56 50.10 -39.89
CA THR A 699 19.56 48.79 -40.56
C THR A 699 19.47 47.60 -39.61
N GLU A 700 19.87 47.76 -38.34
CA GLU A 700 19.92 46.68 -37.33
C GLU A 700 18.84 46.85 -36.23
N LEU A 701 18.02 47.91 -36.32
CA LEU A 701 17.16 48.35 -35.22
C LEU A 701 16.13 47.30 -34.79
N ASN A 702 15.52 46.59 -35.74
CA ASN A 702 14.50 45.56 -35.43
C ASN A 702 15.11 44.36 -34.70
N GLU A 703 16.26 43.87 -35.16
CA GLU A 703 16.96 42.74 -34.54
C GLU A 703 17.43 43.09 -33.12
N ILE A 704 17.95 44.31 -32.94
CA ILE A 704 18.37 44.83 -31.64
C ILE A 704 17.17 44.98 -30.70
N LYS A 705 16.03 45.43 -31.21
CA LYS A 705 14.79 45.55 -30.43
C LYS A 705 14.33 44.18 -29.91
N ASP A 706 14.35 43.14 -30.74
CA ASP A 706 13.97 41.79 -30.34
C ASP A 706 14.92 41.21 -29.28
N ASN A 707 16.23 41.38 -29.46
CA ASN A 707 17.23 40.90 -28.49
C ASN A 707 17.19 41.70 -27.17
N LEU A 708 16.97 43.02 -27.23
CA LEU A 708 16.76 43.85 -26.05
C LEU A 708 15.50 43.45 -25.30
N LYS A 709 14.43 43.04 -25.98
CA LYS A 709 13.18 42.61 -25.34
C LYS A 709 13.39 41.35 -24.50
N ILE A 710 14.22 40.40 -24.97
CA ILE A 710 14.61 39.20 -24.20
C ILE A 710 15.40 39.59 -22.96
N LEU A 711 16.43 40.44 -23.12
CA LEU A 711 17.26 40.92 -22.01
C LEU A 711 16.45 41.74 -21.00
N TYR A 712 15.51 42.57 -21.47
CA TYR A 712 14.67 43.43 -20.63
C TYR A 712 13.85 42.63 -19.62
N ARG A 713 13.30 41.47 -20.00
CA ARG A 713 12.57 40.61 -19.06
C ARG A 713 13.42 40.17 -17.87
N GLN A 714 14.73 40.00 -18.06
CA GLN A 714 15.66 39.65 -16.99
C GLN A 714 16.11 40.87 -16.19
N LEU A 715 16.45 41.97 -16.89
CA LEU A 715 16.82 43.24 -16.28
C LEU A 715 15.70 43.81 -15.41
N PHE A 716 14.44 43.61 -15.80
CA PHE A 716 13.27 44.12 -15.08
C PHE A 716 13.24 43.68 -13.61
N HIS A 717 13.58 42.41 -13.33
CA HIS A 717 13.61 41.90 -11.95
C HIS A 717 14.83 42.38 -11.18
N CYS A 718 15.97 42.48 -11.85
CA CYS A 718 17.23 42.98 -11.30
C CYS A 718 17.16 44.49 -10.96
N TYR A 719 16.43 45.27 -11.75
CA TYR A 719 16.29 46.73 -11.59
C TYR A 719 15.82 47.10 -10.18
N LYS A 720 14.77 46.44 -9.66
CA LYS A 720 14.25 46.72 -8.31
C LYS A 720 15.29 46.48 -7.21
N TYR A 721 16.17 45.48 -7.38
CA TYR A 721 17.25 45.20 -6.43
C TYR A 721 18.32 46.30 -6.42
N HIS A 722 18.81 46.70 -7.60
CA HIS A 722 19.83 47.75 -7.68
C HIS A 722 19.27 49.14 -7.37
N ALA A 723 17.99 49.39 -7.66
CA ALA A 723 17.32 50.63 -7.27
C ALA A 723 17.15 50.76 -5.74
N SER A 724 17.13 49.64 -5.00
CA SER A 724 17.00 49.65 -3.54
C SER A 724 18.23 50.17 -2.78
N GLY A 725 19.39 50.28 -3.44
CA GLY A 725 20.60 50.85 -2.83
C GLY A 725 20.51 52.35 -2.55
N SER A 726 19.62 53.05 -3.27
CA SER A 726 19.43 54.49 -3.19
C SER A 726 18.42 54.88 -2.10
N LEU A 727 18.83 54.74 -0.83
CA LEU A 727 17.92 54.84 0.31
C LEU A 727 17.18 56.19 0.48
N ASN A 728 17.70 57.29 -0.09
CA ASN A 728 17.19 58.65 0.13
C ASN A 728 16.67 59.33 -1.15
N THR A 729 16.40 58.56 -2.21
CA THR A 729 15.84 59.13 -3.45
C THR A 729 14.30 59.09 -3.42
N PRO A 730 13.63 60.13 -3.93
CA PRO A 730 12.17 60.17 -3.97
C PRO A 730 11.58 59.15 -4.94
N ILE A 731 12.40 58.66 -5.89
CA ILE A 731 12.02 57.79 -6.98
C ILE A 731 13.02 56.62 -7.02
N PRO A 732 12.59 55.39 -7.34
CA PRO A 732 13.48 54.26 -7.52
C PRO A 732 14.41 54.53 -8.70
N CYS A 733 15.73 54.53 -8.46
CA CYS A 733 16.73 54.71 -9.50
C CYS A 733 18.04 54.01 -9.12
N ILE A 734 18.84 53.66 -10.12
CA ILE A 734 20.15 53.03 -9.92
C ILE A 734 21.21 54.14 -9.86
N THR A 735 21.92 54.26 -8.73
CA THR A 735 23.07 55.17 -8.62
C THR A 735 24.29 54.60 -9.33
N ILE A 736 25.31 55.45 -9.52
CA ILE A 736 26.57 55.00 -10.12
C ILE A 736 27.24 53.88 -9.32
N GLN A 737 27.15 53.92 -7.98
CA GLN A 737 27.68 52.86 -7.13
C GLN A 737 26.95 51.54 -7.35
N ASP A 738 25.61 51.58 -7.35
CA ASP A 738 24.78 50.39 -7.59
C ASP A 738 24.96 49.83 -9.01
N TYR A 739 25.28 50.69 -9.98
CA TYR A 739 25.60 50.29 -11.36
C TYR A 739 26.99 49.63 -11.45
N ILE A 740 28.00 50.14 -10.76
CA ILE A 740 29.31 49.49 -10.66
C ILE A 740 29.17 48.13 -9.97
N ASP A 741 28.39 48.05 -8.89
CA ASP A 741 28.09 46.79 -8.21
C ASP A 741 27.38 45.79 -9.14
N PHE A 742 26.44 46.28 -9.97
CA PHE A 742 25.80 45.47 -11.02
C PHE A 742 26.84 44.92 -12.02
N LEU A 743 27.75 45.75 -12.53
CA LEU A 743 28.79 45.33 -13.47
C LEU A 743 29.77 44.32 -12.85
N LEU A 744 30.10 44.49 -11.57
CA LEU A 744 30.94 43.55 -10.82
C LEU A 744 30.27 42.18 -10.69
N GLN A 745 29.02 42.15 -10.23
CA GLN A 745 28.30 40.90 -9.97
C GLN A 745 27.94 40.12 -11.24
N THR A 746 27.77 40.82 -12.36
CA THR A 746 27.51 40.22 -13.68
C THR A 746 28.78 39.83 -14.43
N SER A 747 29.98 40.05 -13.85
CA SER A 747 31.27 39.89 -14.53
C SER A 747 31.40 40.74 -15.80
N LEU A 748 30.64 41.86 -15.87
CA LEU A 748 30.67 42.79 -17.00
C LEU A 748 31.72 43.90 -16.82
N LEU A 749 32.31 44.04 -15.63
CA LEU A 749 33.36 45.03 -15.38
C LEU A 749 34.68 44.68 -16.10
N ASP A 750 34.99 43.40 -16.27
CA ASP A 750 36.26 42.96 -16.88
C ASP A 750 36.42 43.50 -18.30
N GLY A 751 37.50 44.25 -18.52
CA GLY A 751 37.81 44.92 -19.78
C GLY A 751 37.04 46.22 -20.04
N TYR A 752 36.13 46.65 -19.16
CA TYR A 752 35.41 47.92 -19.29
C TYR A 752 36.16 49.04 -18.54
N LYS A 753 36.67 50.04 -19.27
CA LYS A 753 37.47 51.12 -18.65
C LYS A 753 36.62 51.98 -17.72
N THR A 754 37.13 52.25 -16.52
CA THR A 754 36.44 53.05 -15.49
C THR A 754 36.03 54.45 -15.98
N ASN A 755 36.89 55.12 -16.75
CA ASN A 755 36.57 56.43 -17.32
C ASN A 755 35.40 56.38 -18.33
N ASP A 756 35.31 55.30 -19.12
CA ASP A 756 34.21 55.13 -20.07
C ASP A 756 32.88 54.83 -19.33
N ILE A 757 32.94 54.11 -18.20
CA ILE A 757 31.79 53.87 -17.32
C ILE A 757 31.21 55.18 -16.78
N ASP A 758 32.06 56.05 -16.23
CA ASP A 758 31.63 57.34 -15.67
C ASP A 758 31.04 58.26 -16.74
N ILE A 759 31.66 58.31 -17.93
CA ILE A 759 31.19 59.10 -19.07
C ILE A 759 29.83 58.58 -19.55
N SER A 760 29.71 57.27 -19.76
CA SER A 760 28.48 56.65 -20.23
C SER A 760 27.35 56.84 -19.22
N PHE A 761 27.61 56.64 -17.93
CA PHE A 761 26.63 56.86 -16.85
C PHE A 761 26.17 58.33 -16.80
N THR A 762 27.11 59.27 -16.77
CA THR A 762 26.79 60.71 -16.68
C THR A 762 26.01 61.19 -17.91
N SER A 763 26.35 60.67 -19.10
CA SER A 763 25.66 61.02 -20.35
C SER A 763 24.21 60.54 -20.40
N THR A 764 23.92 59.40 -19.78
CA THR A 764 22.57 58.83 -19.71
C THR A 764 21.75 59.45 -18.59
N ALA A 765 22.34 59.64 -17.41
CA ALA A 765 21.65 60.22 -16.25
C ALA A 765 21.36 61.73 -16.43
N GLY A 766 22.30 62.49 -17.01
CA GLY A 766 22.23 63.96 -17.13
C GLY A 766 21.42 64.52 -18.32
N ALA A 767 20.59 63.69 -18.97
CA ALA A 767 19.88 64.05 -20.19
C ALA A 767 18.78 65.13 -19.96
N LYS A 768 19.11 66.40 -20.18
CA LYS A 768 18.15 67.54 -20.22
C LYS A 768 17.20 67.56 -21.44
N ASP A 769 17.35 66.60 -22.36
CA ASP A 769 16.76 66.66 -23.71
C ASP A 769 15.27 66.26 -23.80
N VAL A 770 14.65 65.87 -22.68
CA VAL A 770 13.23 65.50 -22.64
C VAL A 770 12.65 66.02 -21.33
N GLN A 771 11.46 66.64 -21.39
CA GLN A 771 10.71 67.07 -20.21
C GLN A 771 10.26 65.84 -19.41
N PHE A 772 11.16 65.22 -18.66
CA PHE A 772 10.85 64.19 -17.67
C PHE A 772 10.56 64.92 -16.36
N PRO A 773 9.29 65.09 -15.96
CA PRO A 773 8.96 65.85 -14.75
C PRO A 773 9.51 65.19 -13.48
N GLN A 774 9.88 63.91 -13.57
CA GLN A 774 10.29 63.05 -12.48
C GLN A 774 11.71 62.47 -12.66
N ALA A 775 12.52 62.94 -13.62
CA ALA A 775 13.89 62.43 -13.76
C ALA A 775 14.78 62.89 -12.59
N PHE A 776 15.54 61.94 -12.02
CA PHE A 776 16.52 62.24 -10.98
C PHE A 776 17.90 62.37 -11.63
N ASP A 777 18.44 63.59 -11.66
CA ASP A 777 19.69 63.95 -12.36
C ASP A 777 20.95 63.14 -11.94
N LYS A 778 20.86 62.33 -10.88
CA LYS A 778 21.98 61.55 -10.31
C LYS A 778 21.76 60.03 -10.32
N GLY A 779 20.73 59.52 -11.01
CA GLY A 779 20.45 58.09 -11.05
C GLY A 779 19.74 57.67 -12.34
N LEU A 780 19.81 56.37 -12.65
CA LEU A 780 19.18 55.79 -13.83
C LEU A 780 17.79 55.26 -13.48
N VAL A 781 16.76 55.79 -14.11
CA VAL A 781 15.40 55.22 -14.07
C VAL A 781 15.26 54.06 -15.08
N ARG A 782 14.14 53.33 -15.03
CA ARG A 782 13.93 52.09 -15.80
C ARG A 782 14.20 52.20 -17.30
N CYS A 783 13.75 53.28 -17.96
CA CYS A 783 14.02 53.49 -19.39
C CYS A 783 15.50 53.83 -19.70
N GLN A 784 16.18 54.53 -18.78
CA GLN A 784 17.60 54.85 -18.89
C GLN A 784 18.48 53.61 -18.68
N LEU A 785 17.98 52.58 -17.98
CA LEU A 785 18.67 51.29 -17.88
C LEU A 785 18.85 50.64 -19.27
N LEU A 786 17.87 50.73 -20.17
CA LEU A 786 18.03 50.24 -21.55
C LEU A 786 19.12 51.01 -22.31
N GLU A 787 19.17 52.32 -22.13
CA GLU A 787 20.17 53.18 -22.78
C GLU A 787 21.59 52.86 -22.30
N ILE A 788 21.81 52.74 -20.99
CA ILE A 788 23.14 52.48 -20.45
C ILE A 788 23.68 51.11 -20.88
N MET A 789 22.80 50.11 -21.01
CA MET A 789 23.18 48.79 -21.49
C MET A 789 23.71 48.85 -22.94
N ILE A 790 23.07 49.61 -23.82
CA ILE A 790 23.54 49.80 -25.20
C ILE A 790 24.86 50.59 -25.26
N ARG A 791 25.02 51.62 -24.43
CA ARG A 791 26.30 52.35 -24.34
C ARG A 791 27.42 51.45 -23.87
N MET A 792 27.18 50.61 -22.87
CA MET A 792 28.13 49.60 -22.41
C MET A 792 28.46 48.59 -23.49
N CYS A 793 27.47 48.09 -24.26
CA CYS A 793 27.73 47.23 -25.41
C CYS A 793 28.71 47.88 -26.40
N ASN A 794 28.47 49.16 -26.70
CA ASN A 794 29.29 49.92 -27.63
C ASN A 794 30.72 50.12 -27.12
N ASP A 795 30.88 50.54 -25.86
CA ASP A 795 32.19 50.85 -25.27
C ASP A 795 33.03 49.60 -25.00
N LYS A 796 32.39 48.51 -24.55
CA LYS A 796 33.07 47.27 -24.19
C LYS A 796 33.31 46.34 -25.38
N PHE A 797 32.31 46.11 -26.23
CA PHE A 797 32.39 45.06 -27.25
C PHE A 797 32.65 45.58 -28.66
N ILE A 798 32.04 46.70 -29.05
CA ILE A 798 32.20 47.26 -30.40
C ILE A 798 33.52 48.04 -30.54
N ARG A 799 33.77 49.02 -29.67
CA ARG A 799 34.97 49.89 -29.74
C ARG A 799 36.27 49.12 -29.51
N GLN A 800 36.22 48.00 -28.78
CA GLN A 800 37.37 47.12 -28.53
C GLN A 800 37.55 46.05 -29.62
N GLY A 801 36.61 45.93 -30.56
CA GLY A 801 36.67 44.97 -31.67
C GLY A 801 36.31 43.52 -31.29
N THR A 802 35.69 43.30 -30.13
CA THR A 802 35.30 41.96 -29.64
C THR A 802 34.06 41.40 -30.35
N CYS A 803 33.12 42.28 -30.73
CA CYS A 803 31.92 41.94 -31.49
C CYS A 803 31.82 42.80 -32.75
N ALA A 804 31.29 42.25 -33.84
CA ALA A 804 31.14 42.98 -35.10
C ALA A 804 29.83 43.78 -35.15
N THR A 805 28.79 43.29 -34.50
CA THR A 805 27.45 43.89 -34.48
C THR A 805 26.96 44.15 -33.06
N MET A 806 26.04 45.11 -32.91
CA MET A 806 25.43 45.42 -31.61
C MET A 806 24.53 44.27 -31.12
N SER A 807 23.90 43.55 -32.06
CA SER A 807 23.09 42.36 -31.78
C SER A 807 23.90 41.25 -31.08
N GLU A 808 25.12 40.97 -31.57
CA GLU A 808 26.05 40.00 -30.95
C GLU A 808 26.43 40.41 -29.52
N ALA A 809 26.71 41.70 -29.31
CA ALA A 809 27.08 42.23 -27.99
C ALA A 809 25.96 42.05 -26.94
N ILE A 810 24.71 42.32 -27.32
CA ILE A 810 23.54 42.15 -26.44
C ILE A 810 23.34 40.68 -26.07
N CYS A 811 23.44 39.77 -27.05
CA CYS A 811 23.35 38.33 -26.81
C CYS A 811 24.46 37.83 -25.85
N LEU A 812 25.67 38.37 -25.99
CA LEU A 812 26.81 38.00 -25.16
C LEU A 812 26.63 38.46 -23.71
N ILE A 813 26.11 39.68 -23.48
CA ILE A 813 25.74 40.15 -22.14
C ILE A 813 24.67 39.28 -21.52
N ASN A 814 23.61 38.97 -22.27
CA ASN A 814 22.53 38.12 -21.79
C ASN A 814 23.07 36.75 -21.32
N LYS A 815 24.01 36.18 -22.07
CA LYS A 815 24.69 34.92 -21.70
C LYS A 815 25.61 35.07 -20.49
N GLN A 816 26.40 36.14 -20.38
CA GLN A 816 27.32 36.37 -19.27
C GLN A 816 26.57 36.63 -17.95
N ALA A 817 25.49 37.40 -17.98
CA ALA A 817 24.75 37.80 -16.79
C ALA A 817 23.64 36.79 -16.40
N GLN A 818 23.39 35.74 -17.20
CA GLN A 818 22.32 34.76 -16.98
C GLN A 818 22.33 34.12 -15.58
N GLU A 819 23.52 33.74 -15.08
CA GLU A 819 23.67 33.14 -13.74
C GLU A 819 23.28 34.14 -12.65
N TYR A 820 23.69 35.39 -12.77
CA TYR A 820 23.33 36.45 -11.84
C TYR A 820 21.81 36.73 -11.86
N PHE A 821 21.21 36.81 -13.05
CA PHE A 821 19.77 37.02 -13.19
C PHE A 821 18.93 35.91 -12.55
N SER A 822 19.43 34.67 -12.52
CA SER A 822 18.75 33.54 -11.89
C SER A 822 18.60 33.66 -10.37
N LYS A 823 19.39 34.54 -9.72
CA LYS A 823 19.35 34.77 -8.26
C LYS A 823 18.16 35.64 -7.81
N PHE A 824 17.49 36.32 -8.73
CA PHE A 824 16.41 37.24 -8.39
C PHE A 824 15.05 36.56 -8.46
N ASP A 825 14.34 36.59 -7.34
CA ASP A 825 12.97 36.09 -7.26
C ASP A 825 12.04 36.86 -8.19
N GLN A 826 11.32 36.13 -9.05
CA GLN A 826 10.24 36.70 -9.82
C GLN A 826 9.06 36.99 -8.88
N ALA A 827 8.76 38.28 -8.64
CA ALA A 827 7.72 38.71 -7.71
C ALA A 827 6.37 38.00 -7.95
N GLN A 828 5.98 37.83 -9.22
CA GLN A 828 4.76 37.13 -9.59
C GLN A 828 4.78 35.62 -9.30
N MET A 829 5.93 34.96 -9.43
CA MET A 829 6.07 33.54 -9.08
C MET A 829 5.98 33.34 -7.58
N TRP A 830 6.60 34.23 -6.79
CA TRP A 830 6.47 34.21 -5.35
C TRP A 830 5.00 34.40 -4.92
N ARG A 831 4.27 35.34 -5.53
CA ARG A 831 2.82 35.51 -5.27
C ARG A 831 2.06 34.21 -5.52
N LYS A 832 2.19 33.61 -6.70
CA LYS A 832 1.48 32.37 -7.07
C LYS A 832 1.84 31.16 -6.19
N SER A 833 3.10 31.03 -5.78
CA SER A 833 3.57 29.86 -5.05
C SER A 833 3.43 29.99 -3.53
N ARG A 834 3.45 31.21 -2.98
CA ARG A 834 3.53 31.45 -1.52
C ARG A 834 2.35 32.21 -0.95
N LEU A 835 1.90 33.30 -1.57
CA LEU A 835 0.90 34.22 -0.98
C LEU A 835 -0.53 34.00 -1.49
N TRP A 836 -0.68 33.76 -2.80
CA TRP A 836 -1.96 33.61 -3.48
C TRP A 836 -2.46 32.17 -3.33
N ASN A 837 -2.88 31.84 -2.11
CA ASN A 837 -3.55 30.60 -1.77
C ASN A 837 -4.66 30.83 -0.74
N GLN A 838 -5.55 29.85 -0.64
CA GLN A 838 -6.73 29.90 0.24
C GLN A 838 -6.37 30.15 1.71
N LYS A 839 -5.33 29.49 2.23
CA LYS A 839 -4.96 29.60 3.65
C LYS A 839 -4.54 31.03 4.01
N CYS A 840 -3.72 31.68 3.18
CA CYS A 840 -3.32 33.07 3.38
C CYS A 840 -4.50 34.03 3.25
N ASP A 841 -5.39 33.82 2.27
CA ASP A 841 -6.56 34.66 2.05
C ASP A 841 -7.54 34.62 3.23
N ILE A 842 -7.76 33.45 3.84
CA ILE A 842 -8.60 33.30 5.04
C ILE A 842 -8.05 34.16 6.20
N ILE A 843 -6.75 34.03 6.51
CA ILE A 843 -6.15 34.78 7.63
C ILE A 843 -6.15 36.28 7.34
N LEU A 844 -5.75 36.69 6.14
CA LEU A 844 -5.72 38.11 5.78
C LEU A 844 -7.12 38.73 5.74
N SER A 845 -8.14 37.97 5.34
CA SER A 845 -9.55 38.38 5.41
C SER A 845 -10.05 38.50 6.86
N ASP A 846 -9.69 37.55 7.72
CA ASP A 846 -10.08 37.59 9.14
C ASP A 846 -9.40 38.76 9.88
N ARG A 847 -8.15 39.07 9.53
CA ARG A 847 -7.34 40.17 10.08
C ARG A 847 -7.50 41.50 9.33
N LEU A 848 -8.50 41.62 8.46
CA LEU A 848 -8.65 42.78 7.57
C LEU A 848 -8.79 44.12 8.32
N ALA A 849 -9.47 44.14 9.47
CA ALA A 849 -9.63 45.34 10.29
C ALA A 849 -8.27 45.85 10.84
N MET A 850 -7.40 44.93 11.25
CA MET A 850 -6.02 45.24 11.67
C MET A 850 -5.21 45.79 10.49
N LEU A 851 -5.25 45.13 9.32
CA LEU A 851 -4.53 45.58 8.12
C LEU A 851 -4.95 46.98 7.66
N LYS A 852 -6.26 47.27 7.63
CA LYS A 852 -6.78 48.60 7.26
C LYS A 852 -6.38 49.69 8.25
N SER A 853 -6.52 49.40 9.54
CA SER A 853 -6.12 50.34 10.61
C SER A 853 -4.63 50.64 10.53
N LEU A 854 -3.81 49.61 10.31
CA LEU A 854 -2.37 49.73 10.16
C LEU A 854 -2.00 50.56 8.93
N PHE A 855 -2.60 50.28 7.76
CA PHE A 855 -2.34 51.06 6.53
C PHE A 855 -2.64 52.55 6.72
N LYS A 856 -3.77 52.86 7.37
CA LYS A 856 -4.22 54.24 7.65
C LYS A 856 -3.36 54.95 8.69
N TYR A 857 -2.83 54.21 9.66
CA TYR A 857 -1.89 54.72 10.63
C TYR A 857 -0.56 55.10 9.96
N ILE A 858 0.00 54.18 9.17
CA ILE A 858 1.29 54.38 8.49
C ILE A 858 1.20 55.51 7.47
N SER A 859 0.12 55.61 6.69
CA SER A 859 -0.05 56.67 5.69
C SER A 859 -0.09 58.09 6.27
N ARG A 860 -0.23 58.23 7.60
CA ARG A 860 -0.29 59.49 8.34
C ARG A 860 0.98 59.82 9.11
N LEU A 861 2.01 58.98 9.06
CA LEU A 861 3.28 59.22 9.76
C LEU A 861 4.01 60.45 9.20
N SER A 862 4.04 60.63 7.89
CA SER A 862 4.54 61.84 7.25
C SER A 862 3.50 62.96 7.16
N LYS A 863 3.93 64.21 7.40
CA LYS A 863 3.14 65.43 7.17
C LYS A 863 3.08 65.75 5.67
N LYS A 864 2.33 64.95 4.90
CA LYS A 864 2.05 65.26 3.48
C LYS A 864 0.98 66.34 3.38
N ASP A 865 1.14 67.27 2.43
CA ASP A 865 0.10 68.27 2.12
C ASP A 865 -1.16 67.57 1.56
N LYS A 866 -2.18 67.45 2.41
CA LYS A 866 -3.46 66.79 2.08
C LYS A 866 -4.21 67.41 0.89
N GLN A 867 -3.81 68.60 0.43
CA GLN A 867 -4.48 69.30 -0.67
C GLN A 867 -4.12 68.77 -2.07
N LEU A 868 -3.04 67.99 -2.22
CA LEU A 868 -2.53 67.57 -3.55
C LEU A 868 -2.92 66.15 -3.99
N TYR A 869 -3.39 65.28 -3.09
CA TYR A 869 -3.58 63.85 -3.39
C TYR A 869 -4.99 63.37 -3.11
N LYS A 870 -5.57 62.63 -4.08
CA LYS A 870 -6.97 62.18 -4.07
C LYS A 870 -7.22 60.94 -3.18
N TYR A 871 -6.17 60.21 -2.78
CA TYR A 871 -6.25 58.93 -2.06
C TYR A 871 -5.09 58.77 -1.05
N ASP A 872 -5.32 58.00 0.02
CA ASP A 872 -4.30 57.63 1.02
C ASP A 872 -3.28 56.65 0.41
N TYR A 873 -1.98 56.91 0.61
CA TYR A 873 -0.89 56.04 0.17
C TYR A 873 0.26 56.03 1.18
N ILE A 874 0.99 54.92 1.22
CA ILE A 874 2.24 54.80 1.99
C ILE A 874 3.40 55.20 1.07
N SER A 875 4.25 56.13 1.53
CA SER A 875 5.52 56.44 0.87
C SER A 875 6.64 55.55 1.40
N VAL A 876 7.77 55.49 0.70
CA VAL A 876 8.96 54.78 1.17
C VAL A 876 9.40 55.28 2.55
N GLN A 877 9.30 56.59 2.80
CA GLN A 877 9.65 57.17 4.10
C GLN A 877 8.69 56.71 5.20
N ASP A 878 7.38 56.74 4.95
CA ASP A 878 6.38 56.23 5.91
C ASP A 878 6.65 54.76 6.26
N PHE A 879 6.98 53.95 5.26
CA PHE A 879 7.25 52.53 5.43
C PHE A 879 8.51 52.29 6.26
N LYS A 880 9.57 53.07 6.04
CA LYS A 880 10.82 53.01 6.83
C LYS A 880 10.61 53.47 8.26
N ASP A 881 9.96 54.63 8.45
CA ASP A 881 9.68 55.19 9.77
C ASP A 881 8.86 54.21 10.61
N TRP A 882 7.88 53.54 9.98
CA TRP A 882 7.07 52.49 10.61
C TRP A 882 7.91 51.29 11.07
N ILE A 883 8.80 50.77 10.22
CA ILE A 883 9.67 49.63 10.54
C ILE A 883 10.62 49.98 11.71
N VAL A 884 11.16 51.19 11.71
CA VAL A 884 12.03 51.70 12.79
C VAL A 884 11.22 51.85 14.08
N GLN A 885 10.01 52.41 14.03
CA GLN A 885 9.13 52.54 15.20
C GLN A 885 8.79 51.17 15.80
N CYS A 886 8.56 50.16 14.96
CA CYS A 886 8.27 48.80 15.40
C CYS A 886 9.52 48.01 15.84
N LYS A 887 10.72 48.59 15.76
CA LYS A 887 12.01 47.96 16.10
C LYS A 887 12.23 46.63 15.38
N LEU A 888 11.86 46.58 14.10
CA LEU A 888 11.95 45.36 13.28
C LEU A 888 13.30 45.20 12.57
N ILE A 889 14.16 46.23 12.57
CA ILE A 889 15.50 46.16 11.95
C ILE A 889 16.36 45.11 12.68
N CYS A 890 16.90 44.16 11.92
CA CYS A 890 17.77 43.10 12.42
C CYS A 890 18.82 42.68 11.37
N ASP A 891 19.68 41.70 11.69
CA ASP A 891 20.73 41.22 10.75
C ASP A 891 20.13 40.70 9.43
N ASP A 892 18.90 40.16 9.47
CA ASP A 892 18.15 39.66 8.32
C ASP A 892 17.20 40.72 7.70
N LEU A 893 17.05 41.91 8.29
CA LEU A 893 16.19 42.97 7.76
C LEU A 893 16.85 44.35 7.93
N SER A 894 17.71 44.67 6.97
CA SER A 894 18.37 45.97 6.82
C SER A 894 17.47 47.02 6.14
N GLU A 895 17.83 48.31 6.24
CA GLU A 895 17.09 49.40 5.56
C GLU A 895 17.00 49.20 4.04
N ARG A 896 18.04 48.62 3.42
CA ARG A 896 18.05 48.26 1.99
C ARG A 896 17.03 47.18 1.70
N GLU A 897 16.96 46.14 2.54
CA GLU A 897 15.97 45.07 2.38
C GLU A 897 14.55 45.57 2.60
N CYS A 898 14.32 46.48 3.52
CA CYS A 898 13.02 47.14 3.68
C CYS A 898 12.61 47.87 2.40
N TYR A 899 13.54 48.61 1.78
CA TYR A 899 13.24 49.30 0.53
C TYR A 899 13.05 48.31 -0.64
N LEU A 900 13.82 47.24 -0.68
CA LEU A 900 13.64 46.17 -1.66
C LEU A 900 12.25 45.52 -1.56
N ILE A 901 11.82 45.17 -0.34
CA ILE A 901 10.47 44.63 -0.10
C ILE A 901 9.42 45.61 -0.63
N TYR A 902 9.54 46.89 -0.27
CA TYR A 902 8.63 47.93 -0.77
C TYR A 902 8.54 47.91 -2.30
N LEU A 903 9.67 47.92 -3.02
CA LEU A 903 9.70 47.92 -4.49
C LEU A 903 9.15 46.61 -5.10
N GLN A 904 9.42 45.46 -4.49
CA GLN A 904 8.91 44.17 -4.96
C GLN A 904 7.39 44.04 -4.79
N SER A 905 6.82 44.70 -3.78
CA SER A 905 5.40 44.71 -3.49
C SER A 905 4.58 45.59 -4.41
N MET A 906 5.19 46.60 -5.04
CA MET A 906 4.52 47.49 -5.98
C MET A 906 4.00 46.75 -7.22
N ILE A 907 2.77 47.07 -7.63
CA ILE A 907 2.17 46.67 -8.90
C ILE A 907 2.96 47.33 -10.02
N THR A 908 3.38 46.53 -10.99
CA THR A 908 4.12 47.01 -12.15
C THR A 908 3.34 48.09 -12.90
N GLN A 909 3.97 49.27 -13.04
CA GLN A 909 3.41 50.38 -13.80
C GLN A 909 4.06 50.44 -15.18
N LYS A 910 3.26 50.64 -16.22
CA LYS A 910 3.77 50.91 -17.56
C LYS A 910 4.55 52.21 -17.61
N ASP A 911 3.96 53.28 -17.07
CA ASP A 911 4.52 54.62 -17.04
C ASP A 911 5.17 54.93 -15.68
N GLU A 912 6.51 54.93 -15.65
CA GLU A 912 7.32 55.37 -14.49
C GLU A 912 7.88 56.79 -14.67
N LEU A 913 7.59 57.47 -15.78
CA LEU A 913 8.17 58.79 -16.08
C LEU A 913 7.23 59.94 -15.75
N TYR A 914 5.94 59.79 -16.07
CA TYR A 914 4.94 60.84 -15.92
C TYR A 914 3.96 60.55 -14.79
N SER A 915 3.78 59.28 -14.42
CA SER A 915 2.89 58.86 -13.32
C SER A 915 3.63 58.69 -12.00
N THR A 916 3.11 59.26 -10.91
CA THR A 916 3.65 59.07 -9.55
C THR A 916 3.25 57.75 -8.90
N LYS A 917 2.40 56.94 -9.56
CA LYS A 917 1.80 55.73 -8.94
C LYS A 917 2.83 54.64 -8.62
N HIS A 918 3.92 54.57 -9.39
CA HIS A 918 4.93 53.52 -9.29
C HIS A 918 5.76 53.53 -7.99
N TYR A 919 5.68 54.61 -7.20
CA TYR A 919 6.28 54.71 -5.87
C TYR A 919 5.27 55.10 -4.77
N GLN A 920 3.96 55.08 -5.06
CA GLN A 920 2.90 55.33 -4.08
C GLN A 920 2.18 54.03 -3.73
N MET A 921 2.54 53.39 -2.62
CA MET A 921 1.99 52.09 -2.22
C MET A 921 0.53 52.20 -1.80
N ASN A 922 -0.35 51.44 -2.45
CA ASN A 922 -1.75 51.30 -2.11
C ASN A 922 -1.97 50.15 -1.09
N PHE A 923 -3.22 49.97 -0.67
CA PHE A 923 -3.58 48.97 0.33
C PHE A 923 -3.24 47.51 -0.07
N HIS A 924 -3.44 47.12 -1.33
CA HIS A 924 -3.18 45.75 -1.78
C HIS A 924 -1.67 45.48 -1.92
N GLU A 925 -0.90 46.47 -2.37
CA GLU A 925 0.56 46.45 -2.38
C GLU A 925 1.11 46.35 -0.94
N PHE A 926 0.48 47.04 0.01
CA PHE A 926 0.82 46.94 1.42
C PHE A 926 0.58 45.54 2.00
N ILE A 927 -0.53 44.86 1.67
CA ILE A 927 -0.77 43.46 2.09
C ILE A 927 0.33 42.53 1.55
N GLU A 928 0.77 42.73 0.31
CA GLU A 928 1.87 41.97 -0.28
C GLU A 928 3.18 42.19 0.50
N ALA A 929 3.47 43.46 0.85
CA ALA A 929 4.63 43.82 1.66
C ALA A 929 4.62 43.18 3.05
N ILE A 930 3.44 43.10 3.69
CA ILE A 930 3.26 42.37 4.96
C ILE A 930 3.60 40.89 4.79
N GLY A 931 3.15 40.25 3.70
CA GLY A 931 3.50 38.86 3.40
C GLY A 931 5.01 38.65 3.24
N ARG A 932 5.70 39.55 2.54
CA ARG A 932 7.17 39.49 2.38
C ARG A 932 7.91 39.70 3.69
N LEU A 933 7.48 40.66 4.52
CA LEU A 933 8.05 40.89 5.85
C LEU A 933 7.85 39.67 6.77
N ALA A 934 6.66 39.08 6.76
CA ALA A 934 6.35 37.88 7.55
C ALA A 934 7.20 36.68 7.12
N GLU A 935 7.40 36.46 5.82
CA GLU A 935 8.29 35.40 5.32
C GLU A 935 9.74 35.64 5.75
N LYS A 936 10.23 36.88 5.59
CA LYS A 936 11.62 37.24 5.92
C LYS A 936 11.93 37.10 7.41
N LEU A 937 11.05 37.59 8.30
CA LEU A 937 11.23 37.52 9.75
C LEU A 937 10.84 36.16 10.35
N SER A 938 10.00 35.39 9.64
CA SER A 938 9.53 34.05 10.01
C SER A 938 9.08 33.93 11.48
N ILE A 939 8.28 34.90 11.95
CA ILE A 939 7.75 34.93 13.33
C ILE A 939 6.51 34.05 13.41
N ILE A 940 6.46 33.14 14.39
CA ILE A 940 5.33 32.23 14.59
C ILE A 940 4.85 32.24 16.05
N ARG A 941 3.54 32.03 16.24
CA ARG A 941 2.93 31.90 17.56
C ARG A 941 3.31 30.56 18.22
N GLY A 942 3.25 30.50 19.55
CA GLY A 942 3.46 29.26 20.31
C GLY A 942 3.94 29.44 21.74
N ASP A 943 3.88 28.34 22.51
CA ASP A 943 4.15 28.31 23.95
C ASP A 943 5.64 28.49 24.32
N LYS A 944 6.54 28.40 23.33
CA LYS A 944 8.00 28.51 23.53
C LYS A 944 8.67 29.21 22.35
N PRO A 945 9.76 29.97 22.58
CA PRO A 945 10.55 30.55 21.50
C PRO A 945 11.29 29.45 20.73
N LEU A 946 11.13 29.43 19.41
CA LEU A 946 11.80 28.51 18.49
C LEU A 946 12.99 29.19 17.78
N ASP A 947 13.97 28.40 17.37
CA ASP A 947 15.14 28.91 16.64
C ASP A 947 14.78 29.27 15.19
N VAL A 948 15.62 30.08 14.51
CA VAL A 948 15.37 30.56 13.15
C VAL A 948 15.20 29.40 12.15
N GLU A 949 16.07 28.39 12.22
CA GLU A 949 16.04 27.25 11.30
C GLU A 949 14.81 26.36 11.49
N ASP A 950 14.30 26.25 12.73
CA ASP A 950 13.07 25.50 13.01
C ASP A 950 11.82 26.23 12.52
N ARG A 951 11.86 27.57 12.41
CA ARG A 951 10.73 28.40 11.97
C ARG A 951 10.58 28.48 10.45
N ARG A 952 11.68 28.37 9.70
CA ARG A 952 11.68 28.51 8.23
C ARG A 952 10.75 27.53 7.49
N PRO A 953 10.64 26.23 7.89
CA PRO A 953 9.80 25.24 7.21
C PRO A 953 8.28 25.49 7.33
N PHE A 954 7.84 26.32 8.27
CA PHE A 954 6.42 26.61 8.47
C PHE A 954 5.80 27.34 7.27
N ASP A 955 4.48 27.20 7.12
CA ASP A 955 3.74 27.86 6.06
C ASP A 955 3.68 29.39 6.26
N LEU A 956 3.52 30.13 5.15
CA LEU A 956 3.45 31.59 5.19
C LEU A 956 2.24 32.06 6.01
N THR A 957 1.17 31.28 6.02
CA THR A 957 -0.04 31.51 6.81
C THR A 957 0.25 31.68 8.29
N SER A 958 0.97 30.73 8.90
CA SER A 958 1.37 30.80 10.31
C SER A 958 2.30 32.00 10.58
N LYS A 959 3.20 32.29 9.63
CA LYS A 959 4.13 33.42 9.72
C LYS A 959 3.42 34.78 9.69
N ILE A 960 2.42 34.94 8.82
CA ILE A 960 1.60 36.16 8.73
C ILE A 960 0.84 36.39 10.04
N ASP A 961 0.23 35.35 10.59
CA ASP A 961 -0.57 35.49 11.82
C ASP A 961 0.30 35.81 13.05
N GLY A 962 1.48 35.20 13.16
CA GLY A 962 2.46 35.53 14.19
C GLY A 962 2.99 36.97 14.05
N PHE A 963 3.31 37.39 12.83
CA PHE A 963 3.78 38.74 12.56
C PHE A 963 2.73 39.82 12.84
N LEU A 964 1.47 39.62 12.43
CA LEU A 964 0.39 40.56 12.71
C LEU A 964 0.08 40.67 14.21
N LEU A 965 0.16 39.55 14.95
CA LEU A 965 0.00 39.58 16.40
C LEU A 965 1.09 40.42 17.07
N LEU A 966 2.34 40.22 16.68
CA LEU A 966 3.44 41.03 17.17
C LEU A 966 3.20 42.53 16.90
N LEU A 967 2.84 42.90 15.67
CA LEU A 967 2.56 44.30 15.32
C LEU A 967 1.44 44.89 16.17
N TYR A 968 0.35 44.16 16.36
CA TYR A 968 -0.74 44.58 17.23
C TYR A 968 -0.27 44.83 18.67
N LEU A 969 0.60 43.98 19.21
CA LEU A 969 1.10 44.14 20.58
C LEU A 969 2.08 45.31 20.72
N ILE A 970 2.81 45.69 19.66
CA ILE A 970 3.75 46.82 19.70
C ILE A 970 3.03 48.16 19.49
N ILE A 971 2.22 48.29 18.43
CA ILE A 971 1.64 49.57 18.00
C ILE A 971 0.11 49.64 18.11
N GLY A 972 -0.54 48.60 18.64
CA GLY A 972 -2.01 48.51 18.81
C GLY A 972 -2.62 49.72 19.52
N ASN A 973 -1.98 50.15 20.61
CA ASN A 973 -2.44 51.30 21.39
C ASN A 973 -2.19 52.63 20.66
N ASP A 974 -1.05 52.76 19.99
CA ASP A 974 -0.70 53.95 19.21
C ASP A 974 -1.69 54.15 18.05
N MET A 975 -2.08 53.07 17.38
CA MET A 975 -3.11 53.11 16.33
C MET A 975 -4.46 53.60 16.87
N LYS A 976 -4.87 53.13 18.05
CA LYS A 976 -6.13 53.55 18.69
C LYS A 976 -6.11 55.01 19.15
N GLN A 977 -4.95 55.53 19.53
CA GLN A 977 -4.80 56.93 19.93
C GLN A 977 -4.76 57.87 18.73
N ALA A 978 -4.11 57.47 17.63
CA ALA A 978 -3.94 58.29 16.43
C ALA A 978 -5.17 58.32 15.51
N LEU A 979 -6.04 57.30 15.58
CA LEU A 979 -7.24 57.19 14.74
C LEU A 979 -8.50 57.43 15.61
N THR A 980 -9.51 58.14 15.09
CA THR A 980 -10.69 58.54 15.87
C THR A 980 -11.60 57.36 16.23
N THR A 981 -12.17 57.34 17.44
CA THR A 981 -13.02 56.24 17.94
C THR A 981 -14.27 55.92 17.10
N ASN A 982 -14.68 56.84 16.22
CA ASN A 982 -15.81 56.65 15.32
C ASN A 982 -15.48 55.89 14.02
N ASP A 983 -14.20 55.62 13.74
CA ASP A 983 -13.73 54.91 12.55
C ASP A 983 -14.20 53.44 12.56
N PRO A 984 -14.94 52.96 11.54
CA PRO A 984 -15.44 51.58 11.50
C PRO A 984 -14.31 50.53 11.56
N ASP A 985 -13.12 50.86 11.06
CA ASP A 985 -11.98 49.94 11.02
C ASP A 985 -11.37 49.67 12.42
N ILE A 986 -11.46 50.64 13.36
CA ILE A 986 -10.96 50.47 14.74
C ILE A 986 -11.91 49.61 15.59
N ARG A 987 -13.23 49.70 15.35
CA ARG A 987 -14.24 48.97 16.14
C ARG A 987 -14.09 47.45 16.04
N GLY A 988 -13.37 46.96 15.02
CA GLY A 988 -13.05 45.53 14.82
C GLY A 988 -11.60 45.14 15.15
N LEU A 989 -10.73 46.09 15.49
CA LEU A 989 -9.28 45.85 15.69
C LEU A 989 -9.01 44.84 16.80
N ASP A 990 -9.53 45.10 18.01
CA ASP A 990 -9.34 44.20 19.14
C ASP A 990 -10.02 42.86 18.91
N LYS A 991 -11.23 42.89 18.34
CA LYS A 991 -11.99 41.68 18.03
C LYS A 991 -11.23 40.77 17.08
N CYS A 992 -10.63 41.28 16.00
CA CYS A 992 -9.92 40.45 15.03
C CYS A 992 -8.59 39.88 15.54
N MET A 993 -8.00 40.46 16.59
CA MET A 993 -6.75 39.98 17.19
C MET A 993 -6.95 39.12 18.45
N ILE A 994 -8.06 39.33 19.17
CA ILE A 994 -8.42 38.64 20.43
C ILE A 994 -9.36 37.45 20.19
N ASN A 995 -10.15 37.44 19.10
CA ASN A 995 -10.99 36.30 18.75
C ASN A 995 -10.16 35.01 18.82
N ASP A 996 -10.66 34.03 19.58
CA ASP A 996 -9.90 32.87 20.03
C ASP A 996 -9.08 32.26 18.89
N PHE A 997 -7.83 31.93 19.18
CA PHE A 997 -7.01 31.08 18.31
C PHE A 997 -7.79 29.82 17.89
N LYS A 998 -8.70 29.33 18.76
CA LYS A 998 -9.71 28.31 18.46
C LYS A 998 -10.71 28.71 17.37
N SER A 999 -11.26 29.92 17.32
CA SER A 999 -12.18 30.36 16.25
C SER A 999 -11.51 30.43 14.87
N LEU A 1000 -10.24 30.86 14.80
CA LEU A 1000 -9.48 30.87 13.56
C LEU A 1000 -9.01 29.46 13.17
N LYS A 1001 -8.56 28.65 14.14
CA LYS A 1001 -8.26 27.23 13.96
C LYS A 1001 -9.52 26.44 13.59
N GLN A 1002 -10.68 26.79 14.12
CA GLN A 1002 -11.99 26.22 13.80
C GLN A 1002 -12.49 26.71 12.43
N LYS A 1003 -12.13 27.91 11.98
CA LYS A 1003 -12.34 28.37 10.58
C LYS A 1003 -11.32 27.79 9.58
N LEU A 1004 -10.11 27.42 10.03
CA LEU A 1004 -9.04 26.85 9.22
C LEU A 1004 -9.06 25.31 9.21
N GLU A 1005 -9.64 24.68 10.23
CA GLU A 1005 -9.65 23.23 10.47
C GLU A 1005 -11.06 22.64 10.67
N ASP A 1006 -12.14 23.42 10.75
CA ASP A 1006 -13.53 22.96 10.96
C ASP A 1006 -13.67 21.77 11.95
N SER A 1007 -12.83 21.73 12.99
CA SER A 1007 -12.89 20.71 14.03
C SER A 1007 -13.48 21.30 15.30
N PHE A 1008 -14.74 20.94 15.56
CA PHE A 1008 -15.44 21.21 16.80
C PHE A 1008 -14.82 20.41 17.95
N THR A 1009 -14.05 21.08 18.80
CA THR A 1009 -13.86 20.67 20.19
C THR A 1009 -14.52 21.71 21.08
N ASP A 1010 -15.73 21.41 21.55
CA ASP A 1010 -16.38 22.15 22.62
C ASP A 1010 -15.63 21.87 23.93
N GLY A 1011 -14.86 22.86 24.37
CA GLY A 1011 -14.21 22.87 25.67
C GLY A 1011 -14.06 24.30 26.12
N ASP A 1012 -14.83 24.67 27.13
CA ASP A 1012 -14.77 25.95 27.85
C ASP A 1012 -13.37 26.09 28.50
N GLU A 1013 -12.45 26.69 27.75
CA GLU A 1013 -11.19 27.20 28.29
C GLU A 1013 -11.30 28.72 28.48
N PRO A 1014 -10.62 29.27 29.51
CA PRO A 1014 -10.67 30.70 29.80
C PRO A 1014 -10.18 31.54 28.61
N PRO A 1015 -10.65 32.80 28.49
CA PRO A 1015 -10.31 33.67 27.37
C PRO A 1015 -8.79 33.81 27.24
N TYR A 1016 -8.28 33.49 26.05
CA TYR A 1016 -6.87 33.59 25.69
C TYR A 1016 -6.40 35.06 25.78
N ASP A 1017 -5.40 35.36 26.61
CA ASP A 1017 -4.77 36.70 26.67
C ASP A 1017 -3.56 36.75 25.72
N PRO A 1018 -3.64 37.50 24.60
CA PRO A 1018 -2.55 37.57 23.62
C PRO A 1018 -1.25 38.18 24.19
N ARG A 1019 -1.29 38.83 25.36
CA ARG A 1019 -0.12 39.38 26.04
C ARG A 1019 0.80 38.30 26.60
N VAL A 1020 0.33 37.07 26.79
CA VAL A 1020 1.15 35.94 27.25
C VAL A 1020 2.20 35.56 26.21
N GLU A 1021 1.89 35.66 24.92
CA GLU A 1021 2.83 35.33 23.84
C GLU A 1021 3.86 36.44 23.54
N LEU A 1022 3.65 37.67 24.04
CA LEU A 1022 4.51 38.82 23.74
C LEU A 1022 6.00 38.57 24.03
N PRO A 1023 6.41 38.00 25.17
CA PRO A 1023 7.83 37.73 25.44
C PRO A 1023 8.42 36.70 24.48
N HIS A 1024 7.62 35.72 24.04
CA HIS A 1024 8.07 34.68 23.11
C HIS A 1024 8.28 35.26 21.71
N LEU A 1025 7.33 36.05 21.20
CA LEU A 1025 7.42 36.71 19.90
C LEU A 1025 8.57 37.73 19.85
N GLN A 1026 8.76 38.53 20.91
CA GLN A 1026 9.89 39.46 21.02
C GLN A 1026 11.23 38.73 21.11
N SER A 1027 11.29 37.57 21.80
CA SER A 1027 12.50 36.75 21.82
C SER A 1027 12.86 36.22 20.44
N GLN A 1028 11.88 35.87 19.60
CA GLN A 1028 12.13 35.40 18.24
C GLN A 1028 12.78 36.48 17.35
N ILE A 1029 12.44 37.77 17.55
CA ILE A 1029 13.15 38.90 16.90
C ILE A 1029 14.52 39.12 17.53
N THR A 1030 14.62 39.07 18.85
CA THR A 1030 15.89 39.29 19.55
C THR A 1030 16.93 38.25 19.18
N ASN A 1031 16.52 37.02 18.89
CA ASN A 1031 17.40 35.97 18.38
C ASN A 1031 17.93 36.27 16.96
N LEU A 1032 17.20 37.04 16.15
CA LEU A 1032 17.66 37.52 14.83
C LEU A 1032 18.67 38.68 14.94
N LEU A 1033 18.73 39.38 16.08
CA LEU A 1033 19.73 40.42 16.38
C LEU A 1033 21.08 39.83 16.86
N GLY A 1034 21.16 38.51 16.96
CA GLY A 1034 22.10 37.79 17.80
C GLY A 1034 23.45 37.44 17.20
N ASN A 1035 24.05 38.24 16.31
CA ASN A 1035 25.43 38.02 15.87
C ASN A 1035 26.36 39.24 15.89
N THR A 1036 25.91 40.42 16.34
CA THR A 1036 26.81 41.55 16.57
C THR A 1036 26.84 41.99 18.03
N ILE A 1037 28.08 42.18 18.52
CA ILE A 1037 28.50 42.55 19.88
C ILE A 1037 28.63 41.36 20.85
N GLY A 1038 29.83 40.76 20.80
CA GLY A 1038 30.33 39.85 21.82
C GLY A 1038 30.21 40.46 23.24
N GLY A 1039 29.62 39.69 24.15
CA GLY A 1039 29.54 40.04 25.57
C GLY A 1039 28.24 39.61 26.28
N LYS A 1040 27.11 39.47 25.57
CA LYS A 1040 25.79 39.22 26.21
C LYS A 1040 25.24 37.79 26.12
N LYS A 1041 26.03 36.80 25.72
CA LYS A 1041 25.66 35.36 25.85
C LYS A 1041 25.59 34.89 27.31
N GLN A 1042 26.16 35.64 28.26
CA GLN A 1042 26.12 35.31 29.69
C GLN A 1042 24.82 35.79 30.38
N THR A 1043 24.25 36.92 29.97
CA THR A 1043 23.06 37.50 30.59
C THR A 1043 21.78 36.73 30.27
N LEU A 1044 21.62 36.23 29.03
CA LEU A 1044 20.43 35.45 28.66
C LEU A 1044 20.40 34.07 29.34
N ARG A 1045 21.54 33.38 29.47
CA ARG A 1045 21.65 32.13 30.25
C ARG A 1045 21.43 32.35 31.76
N GLN A 1046 21.79 33.52 32.29
CA GLN A 1046 21.53 33.88 33.69
C GLN A 1046 20.07 34.27 33.92
N GLN A 1047 19.45 35.02 33.00
CA GLN A 1047 18.02 35.37 33.06
C GLN A 1047 17.13 34.14 32.84
N LEU A 1048 17.45 33.24 31.90
CA LEU A 1048 16.74 31.97 31.74
C LEU A 1048 16.93 31.03 32.95
N LYS A 1049 18.07 31.11 33.65
CA LYS A 1049 18.26 30.40 34.94
C LYS A 1049 17.47 31.04 36.08
N GLN A 1050 17.23 32.35 36.02
CA GLN A 1050 16.44 33.08 37.01
C GLN A 1050 14.94 32.83 36.82
N VAL A 1051 14.45 32.84 35.59
CA VAL A 1051 13.06 32.45 35.23
C VAL A 1051 12.81 30.97 35.55
N LYS A 1052 13.74 30.06 35.23
CA LYS A 1052 13.62 28.64 35.67
C LYS A 1052 13.62 28.47 37.19
N ARG A 1053 14.32 29.33 37.94
CA ARG A 1053 14.29 29.33 39.41
C ARG A 1053 12.99 29.91 39.97
N GLU A 1054 12.37 30.84 39.27
CA GLU A 1054 11.06 31.39 39.63
C GLU A 1054 9.93 30.42 39.29
N GLU A 1055 9.95 29.75 38.12
CA GLU A 1055 9.02 28.68 37.77
C GLU A 1055 9.09 27.48 38.73
N GLN A 1056 10.30 27.11 39.18
CA GLN A 1056 10.46 26.08 40.22
C GLN A 1056 9.90 26.51 41.59
N LYS A 1057 9.91 27.82 41.91
CA LYS A 1057 9.26 28.34 43.12
C LYS A 1057 7.73 28.30 43.02
N PHE A 1058 7.15 28.60 41.86
CA PHE A 1058 5.70 28.51 41.63
C PHE A 1058 5.19 27.06 41.62
N SER A 1059 5.99 26.13 41.08
CA SER A 1059 5.69 24.68 41.12
C SER A 1059 5.64 24.13 42.54
N LEU A 1060 6.59 24.49 43.42
CA LEU A 1060 6.65 24.00 44.81
C LEU A 1060 5.55 24.60 45.70
N ILE A 1061 5.15 25.85 45.48
CA ILE A 1061 4.07 26.49 46.25
C ILE A 1061 2.71 25.84 45.95
N ASN A 1062 2.44 25.52 44.68
CA ASN A 1062 1.21 24.81 44.29
C ASN A 1062 1.21 23.34 44.73
N PHE A 1063 2.37 22.67 44.73
CA PHE A 1063 2.49 21.29 45.22
C PHE A 1063 2.25 21.20 46.74
N VAL A 1064 2.77 22.14 47.52
CA VAL A 1064 2.58 22.17 48.99
C VAL A 1064 1.15 22.61 49.36
N GLN A 1065 0.51 23.48 48.57
CA GLN A 1065 -0.91 23.83 48.77
C GLN A 1065 -1.86 22.70 48.41
N TYR A 1066 -1.56 21.90 47.37
CA TYR A 1066 -2.36 20.73 46.99
C TYR A 1066 -2.32 19.60 48.03
N PHE A 1067 -1.16 19.34 48.66
CA PHE A 1067 -1.10 18.35 49.76
C PHE A 1067 -1.70 18.86 51.08
N LYS A 1068 -1.70 20.19 51.31
CA LYS A 1068 -2.43 20.79 52.45
C LYS A 1068 -3.95 20.74 52.27
N SER A 1069 -4.46 20.87 51.04
CA SER A 1069 -5.91 20.72 50.79
C SER A 1069 -6.37 19.27 50.90
N ILE A 1070 -5.53 18.28 50.57
CA ILE A 1070 -5.85 16.85 50.77
C ILE A 1070 -5.86 16.47 52.28
N GLN A 1071 -5.02 17.10 53.12
CA GLN A 1071 -5.07 16.88 54.57
C GLN A 1071 -6.27 17.53 55.27
N GLN A 1072 -6.95 18.49 54.64
CA GLN A 1072 -8.14 19.16 55.20
C GLN A 1072 -9.47 18.49 54.83
N VAL A 1073 -9.48 17.46 53.96
CA VAL A 1073 -10.71 16.83 53.44
C VAL A 1073 -11.00 15.46 54.10
N HIS A 1074 -10.25 15.06 55.13
CA HIS A 1074 -10.42 13.76 55.82
C HIS A 1074 -10.61 13.86 57.35
N VAL A 1075 -11.20 14.95 57.83
CA VAL A 1075 -11.76 15.02 59.19
C VAL A 1075 -13.11 15.71 59.08
N ASP A 1076 -14.18 14.91 59.05
CA ASP A 1076 -15.55 15.20 59.45
C ASP A 1076 -16.54 14.43 58.57
N HIS A 1077 -16.81 13.18 58.96
CA HIS A 1077 -18.15 12.71 59.35
C HIS A 1077 -18.19 11.18 59.42
N ASP A 1078 -18.02 10.67 60.64
CA ASP A 1078 -18.84 9.56 61.14
C ASP A 1078 -20.30 10.04 61.20
N ASP A 1079 -21.18 9.44 60.42
CA ASP A 1079 -22.57 9.03 60.70
C ASP A 1079 -23.25 8.47 59.43
#